data_AF-A0A954HUW4-F1
#
_entry.id   AF-A0A954HUW4-F1
#
_cell.length_a   1.000
_cell.length_b   1.000
_cell.length_c   1.000
_cell.angle_alpha   90.00
_cell.angle_beta   90.00
_cell.angle_gamma   90.00
#
_symmetry.space_group_name_H-M   'P 1'
#
loop_
_entity.id
_entity.type
_entity.pdbx_description
1 polymer ?
#
loop_
_entity_poly.entity_id
_entity_poly.type
_entity_poly.pdbx_seq_one_letter_code
_entity_poly.pdbx_strand_id
1 'polypeptide(L)'
;MGIWRFPGPDFALCIETQADRALERTPFPADVPENRDPAPKPHMFGKTLKFLEVAGILWMAVPSAHALTLNNESATYSTLPGTAVTMSGHSELHITGAADPISGSTINLTSEDSWVFFHHPTVVPSYTRTTLLPRILVNGVAANSATNVVIANYDNGSVVIPHPSGFKPLAVYTGTHFTGLSWQPDKLTIWNNIGSFNDKIRSFTLKRGYMATFASEPNGTGTSKVYIAQDSDLEVGLMPAGLDESISFVRVLPWQWTTKKGTCDTNPVELNARWHYNWNIWQPSQPENYEYVAIKQQPWWPGLDTGYMNWLEVTHLSGYNEPNNPVEDAYKNLSPQGSVDDAVARLPELLGTGLRVGAPAVTDGGYSWIVDFVNKAKAAGHRIDYVPVHYYRSQWNNDPAGAASQLYNFLASIHNATGLPVWVTEFNNGANWTDNAHDPTVTQNRDCIEAMINMMDGQDWIERYSVYSAVEWFRQIYYDGGGFTPMAQMYKDHVAPIAYQQEVPNSGAAAAAKFFFEGDFRDDSGNGNNPLVYGTPKIQSGTPSGDALFLDGSDDYLRLPPKVAAAGDFTFAAWVKWDGGGNWQRIFDFGTGTSNYVFLTPNSGGNLRFTIRNNGTEQQLNTSPLATGAWTHVAVTLSGNTGTLYVNGAVKDTQSITINPDAIGATRCYLGKS
;
A
#
# COMPACT_ATOMS: atom_id res chain seq x y z
N MET A 1 26.94 -27.76 -1.38
CA MET A 1 25.80 -27.39 -0.50
C MET A 1 24.53 -27.83 -1.21
N GLY A 2 23.83 -28.83 -0.69
CA GLY A 2 22.62 -29.36 -1.32
C GLY A 2 21.43 -28.46 -1.01
N ILE A 3 20.87 -27.82 -2.04
CA ILE A 3 19.58 -27.13 -1.95
C ILE A 3 18.51 -28.23 -1.91
N TRP A 4 17.94 -28.46 -0.74
CA TRP A 4 16.76 -29.30 -0.60
C TRP A 4 15.57 -28.54 -1.18
N ARG A 5 14.94 -29.07 -2.24
CA ARG A 5 13.70 -28.54 -2.80
C ARG A 5 12.53 -29.14 -2.04
N PHE A 6 11.74 -28.30 -1.37
CA PHE A 6 10.46 -28.68 -0.80
C PHE A 6 9.34 -28.36 -1.82
N PRO A 7 8.19 -29.04 -1.78
CA PRO A 7 7.04 -28.69 -2.62
C PRO A 7 6.32 -27.46 -2.04
N GLY A 8 6.25 -26.36 -2.81
CA GLY A 8 5.52 -25.12 -2.47
C GLY A 8 6.33 -23.85 -2.77
N PRO A 9 5.74 -22.64 -2.65
CA PRO A 9 6.51 -21.41 -2.64
C PRO A 9 7.37 -21.37 -1.37
N ASP A 10 8.69 -21.42 -1.52
CA ASP A 10 9.64 -21.54 -0.42
C ASP A 10 9.89 -20.19 0.29
N PHE A 11 10.26 -20.21 1.58
CA PHE A 11 10.79 -19.05 2.31
C PHE A 11 12.06 -19.51 3.03
N ALA A 12 13.18 -18.80 2.87
CA ALA A 12 14.46 -19.16 3.48
C ALA A 12 15.09 -17.95 4.17
N LEU A 13 15.50 -18.11 5.44
CA LEU A 13 15.96 -17.01 6.31
C LEU A 13 17.06 -17.42 7.30
N CYS A 14 17.85 -16.47 7.81
CA CYS A 14 18.74 -16.69 8.95
C CYS A 14 18.50 -15.65 10.07
N ILE A 15 18.06 -16.07 11.27
CA ILE A 15 17.66 -15.17 12.39
C ILE A 15 18.44 -15.53 13.68
N GLU A 16 18.97 -14.53 14.38
CA GLU A 16 19.56 -14.61 15.73
C GLU A 16 18.79 -13.68 16.69
N THR A 17 18.42 -14.17 17.88
CA THR A 17 17.64 -13.40 18.86
C THR A 17 18.28 -13.42 20.25
N GLN A 18 18.56 -12.25 20.84
CA GLN A 18 19.08 -12.11 22.21
C GLN A 18 17.98 -11.65 23.20
N ALA A 19 18.19 -11.87 24.51
CA ALA A 19 17.49 -11.16 25.58
C ALA A 19 18.48 -10.75 26.70
N ASP A 20 18.28 -9.57 27.26
CA ASP A 20 19.15 -8.86 28.19
C ASP A 20 19.38 -9.59 29.54
N ARG A 21 20.61 -9.53 30.08
CA ARG A 21 20.95 -9.93 31.46
C ARG A 21 21.43 -8.71 32.26
N ALA A 22 20.62 -8.26 33.22
CA ALA A 22 21.05 -7.33 34.27
C ALA A 22 20.82 -7.89 35.69
N LEU A 23 21.94 -8.36 36.25
CA LEU A 23 22.37 -8.51 37.65
C LEU A 23 21.37 -8.23 38.81
N GLU A 24 20.98 -9.30 39.51
CA GLU A 24 20.64 -9.25 40.95
C GLU A 24 21.90 -9.50 41.79
N ARG A 25 22.25 -8.57 42.69
CA ARG A 25 23.24 -8.77 43.76
C ARG A 25 22.52 -8.95 45.09
N THR A 26 22.94 -9.93 45.89
CA THR A 26 23.14 -9.94 47.37
C THR A 26 23.32 -11.41 47.87
N PRO A 27 23.76 -11.69 49.12
CA PRO A 27 25.04 -11.36 49.77
C PRO A 27 25.68 -12.59 50.52
N PHE A 28 26.70 -12.35 51.39
CA PHE A 28 27.30 -13.20 52.47
C PHE A 28 28.71 -13.80 52.22
N PRO A 29 29.51 -14.19 53.27
CA PRO A 29 30.30 -13.30 54.16
C PRO A 29 31.74 -13.78 54.52
N ALA A 30 32.48 -12.91 55.22
CA ALA A 30 33.49 -13.11 56.30
C ALA A 30 34.81 -13.92 56.08
N ASP A 31 35.96 -13.22 56.16
CA ASP A 31 37.02 -13.27 57.22
C ASP A 31 38.41 -12.83 56.65
N VAL A 32 38.97 -11.62 56.94
CA VAL A 32 39.82 -11.15 58.09
C VAL A 32 41.34 -11.48 57.93
N PRO A 33 42.35 -10.70 58.41
CA PRO A 33 42.55 -9.25 58.72
C PRO A 33 43.75 -8.63 57.90
N GLU A 34 44.26 -7.39 57.99
CA GLU A 34 44.71 -6.62 59.16
C GLU A 34 45.18 -5.19 58.78
N ASN A 35 44.90 -4.24 59.69
CA ASN A 35 45.76 -3.14 60.19
C ASN A 35 45.84 -1.71 59.56
N ARG A 36 45.44 -0.75 60.43
CA ARG A 36 45.91 0.65 60.68
C ARG A 36 45.21 1.86 60.03
N ASP A 37 44.18 2.39 60.71
CA ASP A 37 44.06 3.71 61.43
C ASP A 37 44.83 4.98 60.95
N PRO A 38 44.40 6.24 61.26
CA PRO A 38 43.12 6.90 60.89
C PRO A 38 43.21 8.44 60.55
N ALA A 39 42.10 8.99 60.03
CA ALA A 39 41.55 10.38 60.19
C ALA A 39 42.30 11.62 59.58
N PRO A 40 41.69 12.85 59.49
CA PRO A 40 40.34 13.29 59.90
C PRO A 40 39.54 14.19 58.88
N LYS A 41 38.26 14.42 59.22
CA LYS A 41 37.32 15.44 58.66
C LYS A 41 37.73 16.89 59.03
N PRO A 42 37.06 17.94 58.49
CA PRO A 42 35.99 18.54 59.30
C PRO A 42 34.77 19.11 58.55
N HIS A 43 33.77 19.45 59.36
CA HIS A 43 32.43 19.96 59.09
C HIS A 43 32.33 21.51 59.08
N MET A 44 31.17 21.97 58.57
CA MET A 44 30.38 23.16 58.99
C MET A 44 30.88 24.57 58.60
N PHE A 45 29.98 25.39 58.03
CA PHE A 45 29.18 26.38 58.77
C PHE A 45 28.21 27.12 57.84
N GLY A 46 26.96 27.30 58.30
CA GLY A 46 25.97 28.17 57.67
C GLY A 46 26.16 29.64 58.04
N LYS A 47 25.67 30.55 57.20
CA LYS A 47 25.35 31.94 57.58
C LYS A 47 24.13 32.47 56.81
N THR A 48 23.47 33.36 57.53
CA THR A 48 22.10 33.91 57.45
C THR A 48 21.92 34.98 56.38
N LEU A 49 20.67 35.12 55.92
CA LEU A 49 20.13 36.13 55.01
C LEU A 49 20.44 37.59 55.39
N LYS A 50 20.69 38.41 54.37
CA LYS A 50 20.23 39.81 54.29
C LYS A 50 19.61 40.05 52.91
N PHE A 51 18.37 40.53 52.92
CA PHE A 51 17.61 40.98 51.75
C PHE A 51 18.27 42.22 51.11
N LEU A 52 18.45 42.17 49.80
CA LEU A 52 18.56 43.35 48.95
C LEU A 52 17.60 43.12 47.77
N GLU A 53 16.50 43.87 47.74
CA GLU A 53 15.60 43.93 46.60
C GLU A 53 16.33 44.59 45.42
N VAL A 54 16.47 43.86 44.31
CA VAL A 54 16.80 44.43 43.00
C VAL A 54 15.82 43.83 41.99
N ALA A 55 15.21 44.74 41.24
CA ALA A 55 14.16 44.59 40.25
C ALA A 55 14.16 43.25 39.48
N GLY A 56 13.02 42.58 39.49
CA GLY A 56 12.74 41.44 38.64
C GLY A 56 12.76 41.83 37.17
N ILE A 57 13.80 41.40 36.46
CA ILE A 57 13.66 41.07 35.04
C ILE A 57 13.02 39.69 35.02
N LEU A 58 11.72 39.67 34.77
CA LEU A 58 10.97 38.47 34.45
C LEU A 58 11.55 37.93 33.13
N TRP A 59 12.52 37.03 33.21
CA TRP A 59 12.78 36.13 32.09
C TRP A 59 11.50 35.33 31.92
N MET A 60 10.68 35.70 30.94
CA MET A 60 9.72 34.76 30.39
C MET A 60 10.58 33.61 29.86
N ALA A 61 10.64 32.52 30.63
CA ALA A 61 11.08 31.26 30.09
C ALA A 61 10.15 30.96 28.92
N VAL A 62 10.65 31.16 27.69
CA VAL A 62 10.03 30.60 26.50
C VAL A 62 9.93 29.11 26.79
N PRO A 63 8.73 28.50 26.79
CA PRO A 63 8.64 27.07 26.98
C PRO A 63 9.49 26.45 25.89
N SER A 64 10.50 25.66 26.27
CA SER A 64 11.30 24.91 25.30
C SER A 64 10.31 24.10 24.47
N ALA A 65 10.29 24.34 23.16
CA ALA A 65 9.53 23.49 22.24
C ALA A 65 9.90 22.04 22.57
N HIS A 66 8.91 21.20 22.81
CA HIS A 66 9.18 19.77 23.00
C HIS A 66 9.86 19.28 21.72
N ALA A 67 11.03 18.65 21.85
CA ALA A 67 11.75 18.11 20.71
C ALA A 67 11.30 16.67 20.48
N LEU A 68 10.94 16.35 19.24
CA LEU A 68 10.67 14.98 18.77
C LEU A 68 11.69 14.65 17.69
N THR A 69 12.37 13.52 17.82
CA THR A 69 13.27 13.01 16.76
C THR A 69 12.78 11.64 16.36
N LEU A 70 12.56 11.44 15.06
CA LEU A 70 12.21 10.16 14.45
C LEU A 70 13.34 9.73 13.52
N ASN A 71 13.82 8.50 13.66
CA ASN A 71 14.87 7.95 12.80
C ASN A 71 14.56 6.49 12.44
N ASN A 72 14.12 6.24 11.20
CA ASN A 72 13.51 4.98 10.79
C ASN A 72 12.33 4.57 11.68
N GLU A 73 11.55 5.55 12.12
CA GLU A 73 10.42 5.34 13.04
C GLU A 73 9.11 5.88 12.44
N SER A 74 8.00 5.19 12.71
CA SER A 74 6.66 5.69 12.42
C SER A 74 5.97 6.09 13.73
N ALA A 75 5.44 7.31 13.78
CA ALA A 75 4.72 7.84 14.93
C ALA A 75 3.37 8.42 14.51
N THR A 76 2.33 8.21 15.34
CA THR A 76 0.98 8.72 15.10
C THR A 76 0.51 9.61 16.24
N TYR A 77 -0.02 10.78 15.91
CA TYR A 77 -0.61 11.72 16.86
C TYR A 77 -1.94 12.25 16.33
N SER A 78 -2.87 12.57 17.22
CA SER A 78 -4.07 13.33 16.83
C SER A 78 -3.69 14.77 16.51
N THR A 79 -3.02 15.45 17.42
CA THR A 79 -2.42 16.77 17.21
C THR A 79 -1.02 16.80 17.82
N LEU A 80 -0.17 17.68 17.30
CA LEU A 80 1.20 17.84 17.74
C LEU A 80 1.51 19.34 17.84
N PRO A 81 1.01 20.06 18.86
CA PRO A 81 1.24 21.49 19.00
C PRO A 81 2.61 21.81 19.64
N GLY A 82 3.21 22.95 19.28
CA GLY A 82 4.41 23.51 19.92
C GLY A 82 5.64 22.58 19.95
N THR A 83 5.78 21.70 18.97
CA THR A 83 6.79 20.64 18.92
C THR A 83 7.76 20.90 17.76
N ALA A 84 9.07 20.80 18.04
CA ALA A 84 10.10 20.80 17.01
C ALA A 84 10.43 19.35 16.63
N VAL A 85 10.01 18.92 15.45
CA VAL A 85 10.20 17.56 14.95
C VAL A 85 11.39 17.51 13.98
N THR A 86 12.28 16.54 14.14
CA THR A 86 13.30 16.20 13.15
C THR A 86 13.12 14.74 12.72
N MET A 87 13.07 14.49 11.42
CA MET A 87 12.79 13.16 10.86
C MET A 87 13.88 12.74 9.87
N SER A 88 14.56 11.63 10.14
CA SER A 88 15.61 11.04 9.28
C SER A 88 15.30 9.59 8.89
N GLY A 89 16.03 9.06 7.91
CA GLY A 89 15.84 7.69 7.42
C GLY A 89 14.45 7.47 6.82
N HIS A 90 13.91 6.26 6.98
CA HIS A 90 12.55 5.88 6.58
C HIS A 90 11.53 6.21 7.68
N SER A 91 11.44 7.49 8.07
CA SER A 91 10.53 7.91 9.14
C SER A 91 9.17 8.34 8.61
N GLU A 92 8.12 8.09 9.39
CA GLU A 92 6.76 8.51 9.06
C GLU A 92 6.10 9.22 10.23
N LEU A 93 5.47 10.36 9.97
CA LEU A 93 4.68 11.08 10.97
C LEU A 93 3.24 11.16 10.52
N HIS A 94 2.34 10.48 11.22
CA HIS A 94 0.92 10.42 10.93
C HIS A 94 0.15 11.35 11.87
N ILE A 95 -0.61 12.29 11.30
CA ILE A 95 -1.42 13.26 12.02
C ILE A 95 -2.89 13.07 11.65
N THR A 96 -3.72 12.72 12.63
CA THR A 96 -5.14 12.34 12.39
C THR A 96 -6.16 13.43 12.72
N GLY A 97 -5.73 14.50 13.39
CA GLY A 97 -6.60 15.60 13.81
C GLY A 97 -6.99 16.57 12.69
N ALA A 98 -8.11 17.24 12.90
CA ALA A 98 -8.66 18.26 12.01
C ALA A 98 -7.98 19.63 12.14
N ALA A 99 -8.36 20.55 11.26
CA ALA A 99 -7.99 21.98 11.30
C ALA A 99 -6.46 22.23 11.25
N ASP A 100 -5.90 22.96 12.22
CA ASP A 100 -4.45 23.20 12.36
C ASP A 100 -3.85 22.21 13.39
N PRO A 101 -3.58 20.94 13.01
CA PRO A 101 -3.18 19.91 13.97
C PRO A 101 -1.72 20.02 14.42
N ILE A 102 -0.92 20.91 13.81
CA ILE A 102 0.50 21.13 14.12
C ILE A 102 0.75 22.58 14.56
N SER A 103 -0.20 23.15 15.32
CA SER A 103 -0.16 24.54 15.75
C SER A 103 1.11 24.89 16.52
N GLY A 104 1.88 25.87 16.04
CA GLY A 104 3.14 26.29 16.66
C GLY A 104 4.29 25.28 16.55
N SER A 105 4.12 24.19 15.80
CA SER A 105 5.17 23.19 15.57
C SER A 105 6.00 23.50 14.32
N THR A 106 7.18 22.90 14.26
CA THR A 106 8.01 22.85 13.06
C THR A 106 8.40 21.40 12.78
N ILE A 107 8.45 21.01 11.51
CA ILE A 107 8.82 19.65 11.11
C ILE A 107 9.97 19.73 10.10
N ASN A 108 11.12 19.17 10.43
CA ASN A 108 12.29 19.14 9.57
C ASN A 108 12.53 17.73 9.01
N LEU A 109 12.37 17.58 7.71
CA LEU A 109 12.57 16.34 6.96
C LEU A 109 14.02 16.31 6.45
N THR A 110 14.84 15.36 6.90
CA THR A 110 16.27 15.28 6.57
C THR A 110 16.64 14.09 5.70
N SER A 111 15.65 13.35 5.20
CA SER A 111 15.78 12.19 4.31
C SER A 111 14.69 12.26 3.24
N GLU A 112 14.95 11.75 2.05
CA GLU A 112 13.93 11.59 0.99
C GLU A 112 12.79 10.65 1.41
N ASP A 113 13.07 9.75 2.35
CA ASP A 113 12.14 8.76 2.89
C ASP A 113 11.44 9.20 4.20
N SER A 114 11.66 10.44 4.65
CA SER A 114 10.96 11.02 5.82
C SER A 114 9.66 11.71 5.43
N TRP A 115 8.51 11.07 5.62
CA TRP A 115 7.22 11.54 5.08
C TRP A 115 6.24 11.96 6.18
N VAL A 116 5.45 13.00 5.93
CA VAL A 116 4.39 13.46 6.85
C VAL A 116 3.02 13.21 6.23
N PHE A 117 2.16 12.50 6.94
CA PHE A 117 0.82 12.13 6.52
C PHE A 117 -0.23 12.84 7.37
N PHE A 118 -1.20 13.47 6.72
CA PHE A 118 -2.39 14.03 7.33
C PHE A 118 -3.60 13.22 6.87
N HIS A 119 -4.37 12.68 7.80
CA HIS A 119 -5.46 11.75 7.49
C HIS A 119 -6.84 12.40 7.48
N HIS A 120 -6.98 13.59 8.08
CA HIS A 120 -8.29 14.20 8.27
C HIS A 120 -8.84 14.84 6.96
N PRO A 121 -10.13 14.67 6.62
CA PRO A 121 -10.78 15.25 5.44
C PRO A 121 -10.65 16.78 5.24
N THR A 122 -10.31 17.51 6.29
CA THR A 122 -10.12 18.97 6.26
C THR A 122 -8.66 19.39 5.97
N VAL A 123 -7.71 18.45 6.03
CA VAL A 123 -6.27 18.69 5.85
C VAL A 123 -5.84 18.14 4.48
N VAL A 124 -6.57 18.57 3.46
CA VAL A 124 -6.34 18.25 2.05
C VAL A 124 -5.10 18.96 1.51
N PRO A 125 -4.57 18.56 0.34
CA PRO A 125 -3.31 19.11 -0.15
C PRO A 125 -3.33 20.64 -0.33
N SER A 126 -4.45 21.24 -0.76
CA SER A 126 -4.62 22.69 -0.87
C SER A 126 -4.53 23.42 0.49
N TYR A 127 -5.11 22.86 1.55
CA TYR A 127 -4.99 23.38 2.90
C TYR A 127 -3.55 23.23 3.42
N THR A 128 -2.94 22.07 3.20
CA THR A 128 -1.55 21.80 3.60
C THR A 128 -0.59 22.78 2.94
N ARG A 129 -0.73 23.02 1.63
CA ARG A 129 0.08 23.99 0.85
C ARG A 129 0.01 25.41 1.42
N THR A 130 -1.20 25.86 1.75
CA THR A 130 -1.44 27.26 2.12
C THR A 130 -1.21 27.54 3.60
N THR A 131 -1.50 26.58 4.48
CA THR A 131 -1.57 26.80 5.92
C THR A 131 -0.46 26.09 6.70
N LEU A 132 -0.11 24.87 6.31
CA LEU A 132 0.81 24.01 7.09
C LEU A 132 2.24 24.01 6.53
N LEU A 133 2.40 24.15 5.21
CA LEU A 133 3.68 24.10 4.53
C LEU A 133 4.73 25.10 5.07
N PRO A 134 4.39 26.33 5.49
CA PRO A 134 5.35 27.26 6.08
C PRO A 134 6.04 26.76 7.36
N ARG A 135 5.53 25.67 7.96
CA ARG A 135 6.07 25.05 9.18
C ARG A 135 6.89 23.80 8.91
N ILE A 136 7.02 23.42 7.64
CA ILE A 136 7.79 22.26 7.20
C ILE A 136 9.11 22.74 6.60
N LEU A 137 10.19 22.05 6.94
CA LEU A 137 11.53 22.27 6.45
C LEU A 137 12.03 20.98 5.77
N VAL A 138 12.85 21.14 4.73
CA VAL A 138 13.62 20.07 4.10
C VAL A 138 15.09 20.40 4.29
N ASN A 139 15.81 19.58 5.06
CA ASN A 139 17.21 19.83 5.43
C ASN A 139 17.44 21.25 6.00
N GLY A 140 16.53 21.71 6.85
CA GLY A 140 16.58 23.05 7.46
C GLY A 140 16.17 24.21 6.55
N VAL A 141 15.86 23.95 5.28
CA VAL A 141 15.36 24.96 4.31
C VAL A 141 13.84 24.92 4.28
N ALA A 142 13.16 26.07 4.17
CA ALA A 142 11.71 26.11 4.05
C ALA A 142 11.18 25.22 2.91
N ALA A 143 10.16 24.42 3.20
CA ALA A 143 9.50 23.60 2.21
C ALA A 143 8.74 24.46 1.19
N ASN A 144 8.81 24.07 -0.07
CA ASN A 144 8.22 24.76 -1.21
C ASN A 144 7.83 23.73 -2.28
N SER A 145 6.54 23.70 -2.60
CA SER A 145 5.95 22.72 -3.51
C SER A 145 6.36 22.86 -4.97
N ALA A 146 7.03 23.95 -5.34
CA ALA A 146 7.59 24.12 -6.68
C ALA A 146 9.03 23.59 -6.79
N THR A 147 9.71 23.32 -5.66
CA THR A 147 11.16 23.06 -5.68
C THR A 147 11.57 21.81 -4.91
N ASN A 148 11.22 21.67 -3.62
CA ASN A 148 11.83 20.69 -2.72
C ASN A 148 10.85 19.74 -2.02
N VAL A 149 9.54 19.90 -2.24
CA VAL A 149 8.55 18.91 -1.77
C VAL A 149 7.51 18.58 -2.84
N VAL A 150 6.96 17.38 -2.75
CA VAL A 150 5.70 16.98 -3.39
C VAL A 150 4.61 16.95 -2.31
N ILE A 151 3.44 17.46 -2.64
CA ILE A 151 2.24 17.35 -1.80
C ILE A 151 1.14 16.73 -2.64
N ALA A 152 0.66 15.56 -2.21
CA ALA A 152 -0.29 14.73 -2.94
C ALA A 152 -1.48 14.35 -2.06
N ASN A 153 -2.56 13.87 -2.69
CA ASN A 153 -3.68 13.26 -1.97
C ASN A 153 -3.18 12.02 -1.22
N TYR A 154 -3.62 11.86 0.03
CA TYR A 154 -3.41 10.64 0.80
C TYR A 154 -4.64 10.32 1.61
N ASP A 155 -5.29 9.21 1.27
CA ASP A 155 -6.58 8.82 1.85
C ASP A 155 -7.54 10.02 1.77
N ASN A 156 -8.04 10.49 2.92
CA ASN A 156 -8.92 11.64 2.97
C ASN A 156 -8.20 12.96 3.22
N GLY A 157 -6.89 12.96 3.47
CA GLY A 157 -6.11 14.18 3.69
C GLY A 157 -4.99 14.36 2.65
N SER A 158 -3.76 14.47 3.12
CA SER A 158 -2.61 14.79 2.28
C SER A 158 -1.32 14.18 2.81
N VAL A 159 -0.33 14.04 1.93
CA VAL A 159 1.03 13.64 2.28
C VAL A 159 2.02 14.72 1.82
N VAL A 160 3.06 14.98 2.63
CA VAL A 160 4.20 15.84 2.28
C VAL A 160 5.44 14.98 2.16
N ILE A 161 6.06 15.04 0.98
CA ILE A 161 7.17 14.18 0.58
C ILE A 161 8.36 15.09 0.21
N PRO A 162 9.56 14.93 0.80
CA PRO A 162 10.71 15.79 0.55
C PRO A 162 11.46 15.47 -0.76
N HIS A 163 10.71 15.17 -1.83
CA HIS A 163 11.25 14.96 -3.17
C HIS A 163 11.30 16.28 -3.96
N PRO A 164 12.44 16.64 -4.56
CA PRO A 164 12.54 17.84 -5.38
C PRO A 164 11.84 17.68 -6.74
N SER A 165 11.56 18.79 -7.42
CA SER A 165 10.92 18.79 -8.74
C SER A 165 11.70 17.97 -9.79
N GLY A 166 13.04 17.95 -9.69
CA GLY A 166 13.93 17.15 -10.55
C GLY A 166 14.08 15.67 -10.16
N PHE A 167 13.43 15.21 -9.09
CA PHE A 167 13.60 13.86 -8.55
C PHE A 167 13.40 12.77 -9.60
N LYS A 168 14.26 11.75 -9.56
CA LYS A 168 14.33 10.61 -10.48
C LYS A 168 13.92 9.34 -9.73
N PRO A 169 12.62 8.99 -9.75
CA PRO A 169 12.11 7.92 -8.91
C PRO A 169 12.35 6.52 -9.47
N LEU A 170 12.71 6.40 -10.76
CA LEU A 170 12.99 5.12 -11.40
C LEU A 170 14.48 5.01 -11.74
N ALA A 171 15.09 3.87 -11.40
CA ALA A 171 16.36 3.43 -11.97
C ALA A 171 16.17 2.06 -12.62
N VAL A 172 16.58 1.90 -13.88
CA VAL A 172 16.58 0.63 -14.61
C VAL A 172 18.00 0.14 -14.83
N TYR A 173 18.17 -1.17 -14.93
CA TYR A 173 19.48 -1.81 -15.01
C TYR A 173 19.52 -2.88 -16.10
N THR A 174 20.67 -3.00 -16.78
CA THR A 174 20.83 -4.00 -17.84
C THR A 174 21.14 -5.41 -17.34
N GLY A 175 21.47 -5.56 -16.07
CA GLY A 175 21.66 -6.83 -15.40
C GLY A 175 20.53 -7.12 -14.41
N THR A 176 20.40 -8.38 -14.03
CA THR A 176 19.56 -8.80 -12.91
C THR A 176 20.11 -8.25 -11.59
N HIS A 177 19.26 -8.13 -10.58
CA HIS A 177 19.61 -7.68 -9.23
C HIS A 177 20.39 -6.35 -9.22
N PHE A 178 19.93 -5.39 -10.03
CA PHE A 178 20.44 -4.01 -10.08
C PHE A 178 21.91 -3.89 -10.51
N THR A 179 22.38 -4.86 -11.29
CA THR A 179 23.76 -4.89 -11.83
C THR A 179 23.83 -4.36 -13.27
N GLY A 180 25.03 -4.11 -13.77
CA GLY A 180 25.25 -3.65 -15.15
C GLY A 180 25.11 -2.13 -15.32
N LEU A 181 24.79 -1.69 -16.55
CA LEU A 181 24.57 -0.28 -16.83
C LEU A 181 23.24 0.18 -16.22
N SER A 182 23.19 1.40 -15.69
CA SER A 182 21.97 1.98 -15.12
C SER A 182 21.52 3.24 -15.87
N TRP A 183 20.20 3.47 -15.89
CA TRP A 183 19.58 4.68 -16.44
C TRP A 183 18.40 5.13 -15.57
N GLN A 184 18.27 6.44 -15.41
CA GLN A 184 17.21 7.07 -14.62
C GLN A 184 16.36 7.99 -15.52
N PRO A 185 15.23 7.50 -16.06
CA PRO A 185 14.36 8.31 -16.92
C PRO A 185 13.75 9.51 -16.19
N ASP A 186 13.54 10.61 -16.92
CA ASP A 186 12.68 11.70 -16.44
C ASP A 186 11.24 11.20 -16.29
N LYS A 187 10.59 11.60 -15.19
CA LYS A 187 9.13 11.47 -15.01
C LYS A 187 8.36 12.42 -15.93
N LEU A 188 7.08 12.14 -16.15
CA LEU A 188 6.17 12.89 -17.04
C LEU A 188 6.60 12.87 -18.53
N THR A 189 7.50 11.94 -18.89
CA THR A 189 7.98 11.74 -20.27
C THR A 189 7.63 10.33 -20.74
N ILE A 190 7.17 10.22 -21.99
CA ILE A 190 7.04 8.93 -22.69
C ILE A 190 8.37 8.62 -23.36
N TRP A 191 9.06 7.60 -22.88
CA TRP A 191 10.31 7.14 -23.46
C TRP A 191 10.05 5.94 -24.36
N ASN A 192 9.86 6.19 -25.66
CA ASN A 192 9.66 5.19 -26.70
C ASN A 192 10.89 4.98 -27.61
N ASN A 193 12.00 5.63 -27.27
CA ASN A 193 13.31 5.38 -27.84
C ASN A 193 14.33 5.47 -26.70
N ILE A 194 14.68 4.31 -26.14
CA ILE A 194 15.52 4.20 -24.93
C ILE A 194 17.00 3.89 -25.26
N GLY A 195 17.39 4.04 -26.53
CA GLY A 195 18.78 3.98 -26.98
C GLY A 195 19.48 2.67 -26.60
N SER A 196 20.61 2.74 -25.91
CA SER A 196 21.42 1.57 -25.56
C SER A 196 20.75 0.58 -24.61
N PHE A 197 19.65 0.98 -23.97
CA PHE A 197 18.85 0.16 -23.05
C PHE A 197 17.74 -0.66 -23.73
N ASN A 198 17.50 -0.44 -25.04
CA ASN A 198 16.49 -1.18 -25.79
C ASN A 198 16.75 -2.68 -25.70
N ASP A 199 15.74 -3.46 -25.31
CA ASP A 199 15.80 -4.92 -25.14
C ASP A 199 16.88 -5.39 -24.16
N LYS A 200 17.28 -4.55 -23.20
CA LYS A 200 18.34 -4.90 -22.25
C LYS A 200 17.96 -4.71 -20.79
N ILE A 201 16.81 -4.12 -20.47
CA ILE A 201 16.42 -3.90 -19.07
C ILE A 201 16.04 -5.26 -18.44
N ARG A 202 16.60 -5.53 -17.26
CA ARG A 202 16.46 -6.81 -16.54
C ARG A 202 16.12 -6.68 -15.06
N SER A 203 16.28 -5.48 -14.49
CA SER A 203 15.83 -5.15 -13.15
C SER A 203 15.60 -3.63 -13.02
N PHE A 204 14.82 -3.22 -12.02
CA PHE A 204 14.59 -1.80 -11.73
C PHE A 204 14.26 -1.54 -10.26
N THR A 205 14.52 -0.32 -9.80
CA THR A 205 14.01 0.22 -8.55
C THR A 205 13.07 1.39 -8.83
N LEU A 206 11.91 1.41 -8.18
CA LEU A 206 10.92 2.49 -8.27
C LEU A 206 10.61 2.99 -6.86
N LYS A 207 10.92 4.26 -6.60
CA LYS A 207 10.64 4.91 -5.32
C LYS A 207 9.14 4.99 -5.04
N ARG A 208 8.78 4.91 -3.76
CA ARG A 208 7.42 5.12 -3.26
C ARG A 208 6.90 6.48 -3.70
N GLY A 209 5.62 6.52 -4.03
CA GLY A 209 4.88 7.68 -4.53
C GLY A 209 4.90 7.84 -6.04
N TYR A 210 5.27 6.79 -6.76
CA TYR A 210 5.34 6.81 -8.22
C TYR A 210 4.82 5.52 -8.84
N MET A 211 4.43 5.62 -10.10
CA MET A 211 4.13 4.49 -10.96
C MET A 211 5.07 4.48 -12.16
N ALA A 212 5.37 3.29 -12.68
CA ALA A 212 6.15 3.08 -13.89
C ALA A 212 5.48 2.07 -14.82
N THR A 213 5.40 2.42 -16.10
CA THR A 213 4.90 1.54 -17.15
C THR A 213 6.05 1.08 -18.02
N PHE A 214 6.15 -0.23 -18.20
CA PHE A 214 7.08 -0.87 -19.13
C PHE A 214 6.30 -1.56 -20.25
N ALA A 215 6.82 -1.50 -21.47
CA ALA A 215 6.31 -2.30 -22.58
C ALA A 215 7.44 -2.80 -23.49
N SER A 216 7.23 -3.97 -24.10
CA SER A 216 8.21 -4.57 -25.01
C SER A 216 8.28 -3.84 -26.35
N GLU A 217 7.19 -3.19 -26.77
CA GLU A 217 7.16 -2.43 -28.01
C GLU A 217 7.27 -0.91 -27.78
N PRO A 218 7.98 -0.16 -28.64
CA PRO A 218 8.10 1.30 -28.56
C PRO A 218 6.77 2.06 -28.54
N ASN A 219 5.70 1.48 -29.08
CA ASN A 219 4.37 2.11 -29.08
C ASN A 219 3.56 1.80 -27.80
N GLY A 220 4.19 1.29 -26.73
CA GLY A 220 3.54 0.94 -25.47
C GLY A 220 2.77 -0.39 -25.49
N THR A 221 2.84 -1.15 -26.59
CA THR A 221 2.16 -2.44 -26.76
C THR A 221 3.10 -3.64 -26.54
N GLY A 222 2.69 -4.83 -26.96
CA GLY A 222 3.36 -6.09 -26.64
C GLY A 222 3.15 -6.48 -25.17
N THR A 223 4.10 -7.21 -24.61
CA THR A 223 4.08 -7.48 -23.16
C THR A 223 4.30 -6.16 -22.44
N SER A 224 3.35 -5.77 -21.58
CA SER A 224 3.44 -4.52 -20.84
C SER A 224 2.85 -4.66 -19.45
N LYS A 225 3.35 -3.84 -18.51
CA LYS A 225 2.85 -3.81 -17.14
C LYS A 225 3.02 -2.41 -16.53
N VAL A 226 2.02 -2.02 -15.74
CA VAL A 226 2.10 -0.88 -14.82
C VAL A 226 2.53 -1.38 -13.45
N TYR A 227 3.55 -0.78 -12.88
CA TYR A 227 4.04 -1.01 -11.53
C TYR A 227 3.76 0.23 -10.70
N ILE A 228 3.21 0.08 -9.49
CA ILE A 228 2.81 1.19 -8.64
C ILE A 228 3.46 1.00 -7.27
N ALA A 229 4.35 1.91 -6.90
CA ALA A 229 5.01 1.97 -5.60
C ALA A 229 4.21 2.91 -4.70
N GLN A 230 3.10 2.43 -4.13
CA GLN A 230 2.21 3.20 -3.27
C GLN A 230 2.66 3.20 -1.79
N ASP A 231 2.90 2.03 -1.24
CA ASP A 231 3.10 1.79 0.19
C ASP A 231 4.59 1.67 0.54
N SER A 232 5.40 1.20 -0.41
CA SER A 232 6.86 1.05 -0.30
C SER A 232 7.54 1.29 -1.66
N ASP A 233 8.86 1.42 -1.63
CA ASP A 233 9.66 1.28 -2.84
C ASP A 233 9.42 -0.12 -3.45
N LEU A 234 9.47 -0.20 -4.79
CA LEU A 234 9.51 -1.46 -5.51
C LEU A 234 10.94 -1.72 -5.99
N GLU A 235 11.49 -2.86 -5.60
CA GLU A 235 12.80 -3.32 -6.05
C GLU A 235 12.63 -4.64 -6.79
N VAL A 236 12.55 -4.56 -8.12
CA VAL A 236 12.35 -5.73 -8.99
C VAL A 236 13.71 -6.18 -9.49
N GLY A 237 14.32 -7.12 -8.76
CA GLY A 237 15.62 -7.70 -9.10
C GLY A 237 15.58 -8.61 -10.32
N LEU A 238 14.41 -9.13 -10.68
CA LEU A 238 14.20 -9.97 -11.85
C LEU A 238 12.95 -9.52 -12.59
N MET A 239 13.11 -9.08 -13.83
CA MET A 239 11.96 -8.79 -14.68
C MET A 239 11.18 -10.08 -14.97
N PRO A 240 9.83 -10.03 -15.01
CA PRO A 240 9.02 -11.17 -15.35
C PRO A 240 9.25 -11.60 -16.81
N ALA A 241 8.94 -12.86 -17.10
CA ALA A 241 8.98 -13.40 -18.46
C ALA A 241 8.17 -12.50 -19.43
N GLY A 242 8.75 -12.22 -20.59
CA GLY A 242 8.18 -11.32 -21.60
C GLY A 242 8.59 -9.85 -21.46
N LEU A 243 9.11 -9.42 -20.30
CA LEU A 243 9.72 -8.10 -20.10
C LEU A 243 11.25 -8.14 -19.89
N ASP A 244 11.80 -9.27 -19.40
CA ASP A 244 13.27 -9.44 -19.31
C ASP A 244 13.89 -9.38 -20.71
N GLU A 245 14.85 -8.46 -20.90
CA GLU A 245 15.57 -8.27 -22.17
C GLU A 245 14.65 -7.97 -23.39
N SER A 246 13.51 -7.30 -23.17
CA SER A 246 12.59 -6.93 -24.27
C SER A 246 12.02 -5.52 -24.18
N ILE A 247 12.25 -4.79 -23.08
CA ILE A 247 11.64 -3.48 -22.88
C ILE A 247 12.16 -2.48 -23.93
N SER A 248 11.23 -1.78 -24.57
CA SER A 248 11.50 -0.66 -25.49
C SER A 248 10.71 0.61 -25.15
N PHE A 249 9.80 0.55 -24.17
CA PHE A 249 8.99 1.68 -23.71
C PHE A 249 9.04 1.83 -22.19
N VAL A 250 9.22 3.07 -21.72
CA VAL A 250 9.16 3.43 -20.29
C VAL A 250 8.35 4.73 -20.10
N ARG A 251 7.42 4.76 -19.14
CA ARG A 251 6.79 6.01 -18.65
C ARG A 251 6.75 6.01 -17.14
N VAL A 252 7.05 7.14 -16.51
CA VAL A 252 7.05 7.28 -15.05
C VAL A 252 6.20 8.47 -14.64
N LEU A 253 5.28 8.28 -13.69
CA LEU A 253 4.32 9.30 -13.24
C LEU A 253 4.26 9.34 -11.70
N PRO A 254 4.00 10.51 -11.09
CA PRO A 254 3.64 10.59 -9.67
C PRO A 254 2.37 9.79 -9.38
N TRP A 255 2.30 9.16 -8.21
CA TRP A 255 1.12 8.43 -7.74
C TRP A 255 0.22 9.32 -6.87
N GLN A 256 -1.09 9.04 -6.90
CA GLN A 256 -2.10 9.66 -6.03
C GLN A 256 -2.81 8.58 -5.23
N TRP A 257 -2.78 8.66 -3.91
CA TRP A 257 -3.45 7.74 -2.99
C TRP A 257 -4.91 8.15 -2.80
N THR A 258 -5.69 8.08 -3.88
CA THR A 258 -7.11 8.43 -3.86
C THR A 258 -7.93 7.39 -3.10
N THR A 259 -9.06 7.82 -2.51
CA THR A 259 -10.05 6.91 -1.95
C THR A 259 -10.97 6.35 -3.03
N LYS A 260 -11.72 5.30 -2.71
CA LYS A 260 -12.68 4.67 -3.64
C LYS A 260 -13.73 5.67 -4.16
N LYS A 261 -14.13 6.62 -3.31
CA LYS A 261 -15.19 7.59 -3.59
C LYS A 261 -14.77 8.67 -4.58
N GLY A 262 -15.42 8.66 -5.75
CA GLY A 262 -15.28 9.65 -6.81
C GLY A 262 -16.58 10.35 -7.18
N THR A 263 -16.55 11.08 -8.29
CA THR A 263 -17.75 11.67 -8.94
C THR A 263 -17.55 11.84 -10.44
N CYS A 264 -18.60 11.66 -11.23
CA CYS A 264 -18.59 11.76 -12.69
C CYS A 264 -19.21 13.06 -13.23
N ASP A 265 -20.01 13.76 -12.45
CA ASP A 265 -20.81 14.91 -12.92
C ASP A 265 -20.90 16.09 -11.93
N THR A 266 -20.50 15.86 -10.68
CA THR A 266 -20.55 16.85 -9.60
C THR A 266 -19.15 17.35 -9.28
N ASN A 267 -19.04 18.57 -8.77
CA ASN A 267 -17.76 19.10 -8.30
C ASN A 267 -17.19 18.20 -7.18
N PRO A 268 -16.01 17.58 -7.35
CA PRO A 268 -15.43 16.66 -6.37
C PRO A 268 -15.16 17.31 -5.01
N VAL A 269 -14.86 18.61 -4.98
CA VAL A 269 -14.64 19.35 -3.72
C VAL A 269 -15.92 19.41 -2.88
N GLU A 270 -17.08 19.53 -3.53
CA GLU A 270 -18.36 19.62 -2.84
C GLU A 270 -18.78 18.30 -2.19
N LEU A 271 -18.36 17.16 -2.76
CA LEU A 271 -18.66 15.82 -2.25
C LEU A 271 -17.52 15.20 -1.44
N ASN A 272 -16.43 15.94 -1.18
CA ASN A 272 -15.20 15.39 -0.59
C ASN A 272 -14.72 14.13 -1.35
N ALA A 273 -14.84 14.12 -2.67
CA ALA A 273 -14.41 13.03 -3.54
C ALA A 273 -12.94 13.21 -3.93
N ARG A 274 -12.19 12.11 -4.05
CA ARG A 274 -10.73 12.13 -4.28
C ARG A 274 -10.33 11.90 -5.73
N TRP A 275 -11.29 11.53 -6.58
CA TRP A 275 -11.09 11.46 -8.01
C TRP A 275 -12.35 11.91 -8.75
N HIS A 276 -12.16 12.39 -9.97
CA HIS A 276 -13.22 12.90 -10.83
C HIS A 276 -13.01 12.49 -12.27
N TYR A 277 -14.11 12.28 -12.97
CA TYR A 277 -14.17 11.97 -14.38
C TYR A 277 -15.36 12.73 -14.98
N ASN A 278 -15.37 13.05 -16.29
CA ASN A 278 -16.47 13.82 -16.90
C ASN A 278 -16.66 13.55 -18.40
N TRP A 279 -16.49 12.30 -18.82
CA TRP A 279 -16.63 11.88 -20.22
C TRP A 279 -15.69 12.57 -21.20
N ASN A 280 -14.51 12.96 -20.71
CA ASN A 280 -13.58 13.73 -21.48
C ASN A 280 -12.10 13.54 -21.10
N ILE A 281 -11.24 14.33 -21.74
CA ILE A 281 -9.81 14.47 -21.43
C ILE A 281 -9.37 15.92 -21.20
N TRP A 282 -10.26 16.91 -21.21
CA TRP A 282 -9.85 18.32 -21.33
C TRP A 282 -9.33 18.98 -20.05
N GLN A 283 -9.24 18.24 -18.95
CA GLN A 283 -8.87 18.77 -17.64
C GLN A 283 -7.60 18.09 -17.11
N PRO A 284 -6.66 18.84 -16.53
CA PRO A 284 -5.55 18.23 -15.83
C PRO A 284 -6.03 17.74 -14.46
N SER A 285 -5.35 16.73 -13.93
CA SER A 285 -5.42 16.39 -12.52
C SER A 285 -5.23 17.64 -11.68
N GLN A 286 -5.99 17.76 -10.59
CA GLN A 286 -5.83 18.80 -9.59
C GLN A 286 -5.23 18.18 -8.34
N PRO A 287 -3.94 17.81 -8.33
CA PRO A 287 -3.31 17.08 -7.21
C PRO A 287 -3.43 17.83 -5.87
N GLU A 288 -3.82 19.10 -5.91
CA GLU A 288 -4.18 19.89 -4.75
C GLU A 288 -5.46 19.44 -4.03
N ASN A 289 -6.35 18.69 -4.70
CA ASN A 289 -7.66 18.29 -4.14
C ASN A 289 -8.18 16.93 -4.64
N TYR A 290 -7.96 16.58 -5.91
CA TYR A 290 -8.49 15.36 -6.54
C TYR A 290 -7.70 14.95 -7.79
N GLU A 291 -7.69 13.65 -8.08
CA GLU A 291 -7.17 13.11 -9.33
C GLU A 291 -8.22 13.23 -10.45
N TYR A 292 -7.81 13.64 -11.66
CA TYR A 292 -8.67 13.53 -12.82
C TYR A 292 -8.42 12.20 -13.53
N VAL A 293 -9.49 11.53 -13.95
CA VAL A 293 -9.43 10.30 -14.74
C VAL A 293 -9.89 10.65 -16.15
N ALA A 294 -9.05 10.37 -17.14
CA ALA A 294 -9.37 10.60 -18.55
C ALA A 294 -10.20 9.43 -19.12
N ILE A 295 -10.97 9.68 -20.18
CA ILE A 295 -11.56 8.60 -21.02
C ILE A 295 -11.26 8.81 -22.49
N LYS A 296 -11.05 7.71 -23.20
CA LYS A 296 -11.30 7.67 -24.63
C LYS A 296 -12.78 7.35 -24.81
N GLN A 297 -13.65 8.35 -24.94
CA GLN A 297 -15.11 8.17 -24.90
C GLN A 297 -15.62 7.23 -26.02
N GLN A 298 -15.03 7.31 -27.21
CA GLN A 298 -15.44 6.57 -28.40
C GLN A 298 -14.27 6.42 -29.40
N PRO A 299 -14.37 5.58 -30.46
CA PRO A 299 -13.24 5.28 -31.35
C PRO A 299 -12.51 6.49 -31.94
N TRP A 300 -13.25 7.54 -32.29
CA TRP A 300 -12.70 8.70 -33.00
C TRP A 300 -12.60 9.96 -32.15
N TRP A 301 -12.98 9.90 -30.87
CA TRP A 301 -12.98 11.06 -29.98
C TRP A 301 -12.94 10.66 -28.49
N PRO A 302 -12.25 11.43 -27.63
CA PRO A 302 -11.34 12.52 -27.97
C PRO A 302 -10.01 11.99 -28.55
N GLY A 303 -9.18 12.86 -29.12
CA GLY A 303 -7.86 12.49 -29.63
C GLY A 303 -6.82 12.39 -28.51
N LEU A 304 -5.94 11.39 -28.55
CA LEU A 304 -4.94 11.13 -27.50
C LEU A 304 -3.54 11.65 -27.87
N ASP A 305 -3.42 12.94 -28.21
CA ASP A 305 -2.09 13.54 -28.46
C ASP A 305 -1.19 13.42 -27.22
N THR A 306 0.02 12.89 -27.40
CA THR A 306 0.95 12.59 -26.31
C THR A 306 1.43 13.84 -25.57
N GLY A 307 1.54 14.99 -26.25
CA GLY A 307 1.91 16.25 -25.62
C GLY A 307 0.81 16.73 -24.68
N TYR A 308 -0.44 16.61 -25.12
CA TYR A 308 -1.60 16.91 -24.27
C TYR A 308 -1.69 15.96 -23.07
N MET A 309 -1.49 14.65 -23.26
CA MET A 309 -1.53 13.67 -22.18
C MET A 309 -0.46 13.85 -21.09
N ASN A 310 0.69 14.47 -21.41
CA ASN A 310 1.70 14.80 -20.40
C ASN A 310 1.32 16.03 -19.57
N TRP A 311 0.61 17.00 -20.16
CA TRP A 311 0.11 18.18 -19.46
C TRP A 311 -0.97 17.84 -18.42
N LEU A 312 -1.75 16.79 -18.68
CA LEU A 312 -2.86 16.44 -17.78
C LEU A 312 -2.40 15.91 -16.43
N GLU A 313 -1.17 15.40 -16.29
CA GLU A 313 -0.69 14.73 -15.07
C GLU A 313 -1.68 13.67 -14.54
N VAL A 314 -2.39 13.00 -15.46
CA VAL A 314 -3.30 11.90 -15.14
C VAL A 314 -2.51 10.60 -15.08
N THR A 315 -2.98 9.66 -14.27
CA THR A 315 -2.41 8.32 -14.08
C THR A 315 -3.25 7.23 -14.74
N HIS A 316 -4.52 7.53 -15.07
CA HIS A 316 -5.51 6.59 -15.58
C HIS A 316 -6.16 7.08 -16.88
N LEU A 317 -6.54 6.12 -17.74
CA LEU A 317 -7.32 6.34 -18.95
C LEU A 317 -8.35 5.21 -19.12
N SER A 318 -9.63 5.56 -19.04
CA SER A 318 -10.72 4.60 -19.30
C SER A 318 -10.95 4.40 -20.79
N GLY A 319 -11.39 3.19 -21.17
CA GLY A 319 -11.85 2.86 -22.53
C GLY A 319 -13.24 3.42 -22.82
N TYR A 320 -13.84 3.07 -23.97
CA TYR A 320 -15.08 3.65 -24.47
C TYR A 320 -16.26 3.61 -23.48
N ASN A 321 -17.14 4.61 -23.59
CA ASN A 321 -18.38 4.67 -22.82
C ASN A 321 -19.48 3.87 -23.52
N GLU A 322 -19.93 2.81 -22.87
CA GLU A 322 -21.07 1.98 -23.26
C GLU A 322 -21.05 1.49 -24.73
N PRO A 323 -19.95 0.86 -25.20
CA PRO A 323 -19.87 0.36 -26.57
C PRO A 323 -20.87 -0.78 -26.87
N ASN A 324 -21.58 -1.29 -25.85
CA ASN A 324 -22.62 -2.29 -25.96
C ASN A 324 -24.04 -1.69 -26.09
N ASN A 325 -24.18 -0.35 -26.06
CA ASN A 325 -25.46 0.34 -26.07
C ASN A 325 -25.73 1.03 -27.42
N PRO A 326 -26.75 0.61 -28.21
CA PRO A 326 -27.00 1.16 -29.55
C PRO A 326 -27.27 2.66 -29.65
N VAL A 327 -27.63 3.31 -28.54
CA VAL A 327 -27.88 4.76 -28.51
C VAL A 327 -26.58 5.57 -28.39
N GLU A 328 -25.48 4.92 -28.01
CA GLU A 328 -24.20 5.55 -27.69
C GLU A 328 -23.29 5.67 -28.92
N ASP A 329 -22.51 6.74 -28.95
CA ASP A 329 -21.63 7.01 -30.09
C ASP A 329 -20.49 5.99 -30.19
N ALA A 330 -20.02 5.47 -29.06
CA ALA A 330 -19.05 4.38 -29.03
C ALA A 330 -19.55 3.15 -29.79
N TYR A 331 -20.79 2.73 -29.56
CA TYR A 331 -21.40 1.61 -30.29
C TYR A 331 -21.49 1.92 -31.79
N LYS A 332 -22.01 3.09 -32.16
CA LYS A 332 -22.25 3.48 -33.56
C LYS A 332 -20.99 3.59 -34.38
N ASN A 333 -19.88 3.97 -33.75
CA ASN A 333 -18.60 4.26 -34.41
C ASN A 333 -17.62 3.07 -34.45
N LEU A 334 -17.98 1.93 -33.86
CA LEU A 334 -17.33 0.65 -34.08
C LEU A 334 -17.81 0.03 -35.40
N SER A 335 -16.97 -0.81 -36.02
CA SER A 335 -17.26 -1.48 -37.30
C SER A 335 -17.08 -3.00 -37.22
N PRO A 336 -18.15 -3.80 -37.32
CA PRO A 336 -19.57 -3.39 -37.29
C PRO A 336 -19.95 -2.69 -35.97
N GLN A 337 -21.12 -2.07 -35.93
CA GLN A 337 -21.57 -1.35 -34.73
C GLN A 337 -21.57 -2.28 -33.50
N GLY A 338 -21.04 -1.79 -32.39
CA GLY A 338 -20.85 -2.57 -31.15
C GLY A 338 -19.78 -3.67 -31.23
N SER A 339 -18.95 -3.72 -32.28
CA SER A 339 -17.94 -4.77 -32.47
C SER A 339 -16.89 -4.78 -31.36
N VAL A 340 -16.81 -5.91 -30.64
CA VAL A 340 -15.73 -6.21 -29.70
C VAL A 340 -14.39 -6.27 -30.43
N ASP A 341 -14.33 -6.89 -31.63
CA ASP A 341 -13.07 -7.10 -32.36
C ASP A 341 -12.45 -5.76 -32.80
N ASP A 342 -13.27 -4.82 -33.26
CA ASP A 342 -12.79 -3.47 -33.63
C ASP A 342 -12.33 -2.68 -32.39
N ALA A 343 -13.01 -2.83 -31.26
CA ALA A 343 -12.58 -2.21 -30.01
C ALA A 343 -11.23 -2.78 -29.53
N VAL A 344 -11.03 -4.10 -29.60
CA VAL A 344 -9.76 -4.76 -29.23
C VAL A 344 -8.63 -4.29 -30.15
N ALA A 345 -8.88 -4.21 -31.47
CA ALA A 345 -7.88 -3.76 -32.45
C ALA A 345 -7.40 -2.31 -32.23
N ARG A 346 -8.17 -1.49 -31.50
CA ARG A 346 -7.87 -0.08 -31.21
C ARG A 346 -7.21 0.15 -29.85
N LEU A 347 -7.21 -0.85 -28.97
CA LEU A 347 -6.60 -0.77 -27.65
C LEU A 347 -5.12 -0.32 -27.68
N PRO A 348 -4.30 -0.65 -28.71
CA PRO A 348 -2.96 -0.06 -28.89
C PRO A 348 -2.88 1.46 -28.77
N GLU A 349 -3.90 2.22 -29.20
CA GLU A 349 -3.92 3.69 -29.08
C GLU A 349 -3.86 4.14 -27.61
N LEU A 350 -4.61 3.45 -26.74
CA LEU A 350 -4.67 3.77 -25.32
C LEU A 350 -3.38 3.32 -24.62
N LEU A 351 -2.85 2.15 -24.98
CA LEU A 351 -1.63 1.59 -24.40
C LEU A 351 -0.40 2.46 -24.67
N GLY A 352 -0.33 3.10 -25.84
CA GLY A 352 0.75 4.02 -26.19
C GLY A 352 0.85 5.26 -25.31
N THR A 353 -0.19 5.57 -24.52
CA THR A 353 -0.10 6.60 -23.49
C THR A 353 0.78 6.14 -22.33
N GLY A 354 0.91 4.85 -22.06
CA GLY A 354 1.60 4.35 -20.86
C GLY A 354 0.85 4.65 -19.55
N LEU A 355 -0.41 5.07 -19.60
CA LEU A 355 -1.28 5.22 -18.43
C LEU A 355 -1.81 3.87 -17.94
N ARG A 356 -2.40 3.83 -16.75
CA ARG A 356 -3.19 2.68 -16.31
C ARG A 356 -4.52 2.66 -17.08
N VAL A 357 -4.71 1.67 -17.95
CA VAL A 357 -5.79 1.63 -18.94
C VAL A 357 -6.95 0.76 -18.47
N GLY A 358 -8.13 1.35 -18.38
CA GLY A 358 -9.39 0.64 -18.16
C GLY A 358 -9.96 0.06 -19.45
N ALA A 359 -10.68 -1.05 -19.34
CA ALA A 359 -11.53 -1.53 -20.43
C ALA A 359 -12.64 -0.50 -20.76
N PRO A 360 -13.38 -0.68 -21.87
CA PRO A 360 -14.61 0.08 -22.09
C PRO A 360 -15.65 -0.16 -21.00
N ALA A 361 -16.29 0.91 -20.52
CA ALA A 361 -17.33 0.85 -19.50
C ALA A 361 -18.63 0.36 -20.11
N VAL A 362 -19.14 -0.79 -19.69
CA VAL A 362 -20.39 -1.35 -20.22
C VAL A 362 -21.59 -1.00 -19.34
N THR A 363 -22.79 -0.97 -19.92
CA THR A 363 -24.04 -0.92 -19.15
C THR A 363 -24.20 -2.17 -18.27
N ASP A 364 -25.15 -2.15 -17.34
CA ASP A 364 -25.54 -3.33 -16.53
C ASP A 364 -26.18 -4.47 -17.35
N GLY A 365 -26.38 -4.30 -18.66
CA GLY A 365 -26.71 -5.36 -19.63
C GLY A 365 -25.52 -5.88 -20.43
N GLY A 366 -24.32 -5.33 -20.26
CA GLY A 366 -23.17 -5.57 -21.13
C GLY A 366 -22.21 -6.68 -20.71
N TYR A 367 -22.60 -7.57 -19.79
CA TYR A 367 -21.76 -8.66 -19.27
C TYR A 367 -21.05 -9.46 -20.36
N SER A 368 -21.81 -9.94 -21.36
CA SER A 368 -21.25 -10.75 -22.46
C SER A 368 -20.23 -9.98 -23.29
N TRP A 369 -20.44 -8.68 -23.48
CA TRP A 369 -19.55 -7.82 -24.26
C TRP A 369 -18.20 -7.63 -23.56
N ILE A 370 -18.23 -7.30 -22.26
CA ILE A 370 -16.99 -7.03 -21.51
C ILE A 370 -16.15 -8.30 -21.29
N VAL A 371 -16.78 -9.44 -21.06
CA VAL A 371 -16.07 -10.73 -20.94
C VAL A 371 -15.42 -11.13 -22.26
N ASP A 372 -16.13 -10.99 -23.38
CA ASP A 372 -15.56 -11.25 -24.71
C ASP A 372 -14.39 -10.30 -25.03
N PHE A 373 -14.55 -9.00 -24.74
CA PHE A 373 -13.51 -8.00 -24.92
C PHE A 373 -12.24 -8.32 -24.14
N VAL A 374 -12.35 -8.60 -22.84
CA VAL A 374 -11.19 -8.91 -22.00
C VAL A 374 -10.49 -10.19 -22.47
N ASN A 375 -11.25 -11.23 -22.82
CA ASN A 375 -10.67 -12.48 -23.30
C ASN A 375 -9.93 -12.30 -24.63
N LYS A 376 -10.50 -11.54 -25.57
CA LYS A 376 -9.86 -11.25 -26.85
C LYS A 376 -8.66 -10.32 -26.72
N ALA A 377 -8.72 -9.31 -25.85
CA ALA A 377 -7.59 -8.45 -25.55
C ALA A 377 -6.42 -9.25 -24.95
N LYS A 378 -6.69 -10.14 -23.99
CA LYS A 378 -5.68 -11.06 -23.44
C LYS A 378 -5.10 -11.98 -24.51
N ALA A 379 -5.94 -12.55 -25.37
CA ALA A 379 -5.49 -13.41 -26.48
C ALA A 379 -4.62 -12.64 -27.50
N ALA A 380 -4.87 -11.34 -27.68
CA ALA A 380 -4.06 -10.44 -28.49
C ALA A 380 -2.81 -9.90 -27.75
N GLY A 381 -2.60 -10.30 -26.49
CA GLY A 381 -1.47 -9.84 -25.67
C GLY A 381 -1.58 -8.38 -25.21
N HIS A 382 -2.77 -7.78 -25.25
CA HIS A 382 -2.99 -6.42 -24.79
C HIS A 382 -3.22 -6.35 -23.28
N ARG A 383 -2.65 -5.31 -22.65
CA ARG A 383 -2.86 -5.01 -21.23
C ARG A 383 -4.23 -4.38 -21.01
N ILE A 384 -4.91 -4.78 -19.95
CA ILE A 384 -6.06 -4.11 -19.36
C ILE A 384 -5.80 -4.11 -17.86
N ASP A 385 -5.87 -2.94 -17.21
CA ASP A 385 -5.49 -2.78 -15.81
C ASP A 385 -6.69 -2.81 -14.86
N TYR A 386 -7.89 -2.48 -15.34
CA TYR A 386 -9.15 -2.56 -14.60
C TYR A 386 -10.37 -2.61 -15.53
N VAL A 387 -11.54 -2.98 -15.00
CA VAL A 387 -12.80 -3.05 -15.75
C VAL A 387 -13.82 -2.06 -15.17
N PRO A 388 -14.12 -0.95 -15.87
CA PRO A 388 -15.20 -0.06 -15.48
C PRO A 388 -16.57 -0.60 -15.91
N VAL A 389 -17.62 -0.33 -15.12
CA VAL A 389 -19.01 -0.71 -15.40
C VAL A 389 -19.99 0.37 -14.93
N HIS A 390 -21.16 0.41 -15.56
CA HIS A 390 -22.30 1.20 -15.12
C HIS A 390 -23.38 0.31 -14.50
N TYR A 391 -24.06 0.81 -13.48
CA TYR A 391 -25.08 0.05 -12.75
C TYR A 391 -26.30 0.88 -12.38
N TYR A 392 -27.46 0.52 -12.93
CA TYR A 392 -28.71 1.22 -12.68
C TYR A 392 -29.84 0.26 -12.29
N ARG A 393 -29.57 -0.98 -11.91
CA ARG A 393 -30.62 -1.91 -11.47
C ARG A 393 -31.22 -1.45 -10.13
N SER A 394 -32.54 -1.58 -10.00
CA SER A 394 -33.27 -1.28 -8.76
C SER A 394 -33.63 -2.56 -8.00
N GLN A 395 -33.80 -2.43 -6.68
CA GLN A 395 -34.37 -3.48 -5.85
C GLN A 395 -35.79 -3.16 -5.39
N TRP A 396 -36.63 -4.19 -5.36
CA TRP A 396 -38.02 -4.10 -4.94
C TRP A 396 -38.15 -3.84 -3.43
N ASN A 397 -39.27 -3.22 -2.99
CA ASN A 397 -39.64 -3.02 -1.58
C ASN A 397 -38.72 -2.14 -0.70
N ASN A 398 -37.78 -1.39 -1.26
CA ASN A 398 -36.79 -0.64 -0.47
C ASN A 398 -36.02 -1.59 0.48
N ASP A 399 -35.24 -2.48 -0.12
CA ASP A 399 -34.34 -3.40 0.57
C ASP A 399 -32.87 -2.98 0.31
N PRO A 400 -32.27 -2.13 1.17
CA PRO A 400 -30.88 -1.73 1.03
C PRO A 400 -29.90 -2.91 1.01
N ALA A 401 -30.15 -3.95 1.80
CA ALA A 401 -29.27 -5.12 1.87
C ALA A 401 -29.37 -5.96 0.60
N GLY A 402 -30.57 -6.13 0.06
CA GLY A 402 -30.82 -6.72 -1.25
C GLY A 402 -30.14 -5.93 -2.36
N ALA A 403 -30.15 -4.59 -2.29
CA ALA A 403 -29.57 -3.72 -3.30
C ALA A 403 -28.04 -3.84 -3.34
N ALA A 404 -27.42 -3.82 -2.17
CA ALA A 404 -25.99 -4.09 -2.02
C ALA A 404 -25.62 -5.50 -2.49
N SER A 405 -26.42 -6.52 -2.15
CA SER A 405 -26.18 -7.92 -2.54
C SER A 405 -26.29 -8.12 -4.06
N GLN A 406 -27.26 -7.48 -4.71
CA GLN A 406 -27.42 -7.53 -6.16
C GLN A 406 -26.25 -6.88 -6.89
N LEU A 407 -25.82 -5.70 -6.43
CA LEU A 407 -24.65 -5.03 -6.97
C LEU A 407 -23.40 -5.90 -6.77
N TYR A 408 -23.17 -6.42 -5.56
CA TYR A 408 -22.05 -7.31 -5.27
C TYR A 408 -22.00 -8.49 -6.25
N ASN A 409 -23.11 -9.21 -6.42
CA ASN A 409 -23.16 -10.37 -7.30
C ASN A 409 -22.87 -10.00 -8.77
N PHE A 410 -23.35 -8.85 -9.23
CA PHE A 410 -23.05 -8.34 -10.56
C PHE A 410 -21.55 -8.06 -10.72
N LEU A 411 -20.96 -7.27 -9.81
CA LEU A 411 -19.54 -6.90 -9.86
C LEU A 411 -18.63 -8.12 -9.70
N ALA A 412 -18.94 -9.01 -8.76
CA ALA A 412 -18.18 -10.23 -8.51
C ALA A 412 -18.22 -11.16 -9.72
N SER A 413 -19.33 -11.25 -10.46
CA SER A 413 -19.39 -12.06 -11.68
C SER A 413 -18.43 -11.57 -12.77
N ILE A 414 -18.24 -10.26 -12.88
CA ILE A 414 -17.32 -9.63 -13.84
C ILE A 414 -15.88 -9.80 -13.35
N HIS A 415 -15.61 -9.51 -12.07
CA HIS A 415 -14.30 -9.72 -11.47
C HIS A 415 -13.84 -11.18 -11.63
N ASN A 416 -14.68 -12.15 -11.30
CA ASN A 416 -14.35 -13.57 -11.41
C ASN A 416 -14.12 -14.03 -12.86
N ALA A 417 -14.88 -13.49 -13.82
CA ALA A 417 -14.72 -13.83 -15.23
C ALA A 417 -13.47 -13.20 -15.86
N THR A 418 -13.09 -12.00 -15.41
CA THR A 418 -11.99 -11.22 -16.00
C THR A 418 -10.69 -11.35 -15.23
N GLY A 419 -10.73 -11.69 -13.94
CA GLY A 419 -9.58 -11.66 -13.03
C GLY A 419 -9.02 -10.26 -12.80
N LEU A 420 -9.78 -9.20 -13.10
CA LEU A 420 -9.32 -7.80 -13.03
C LEU A 420 -10.09 -7.01 -11.98
N PRO A 421 -9.47 -5.99 -11.34
CA PRO A 421 -10.19 -5.07 -10.46
C PRO A 421 -11.34 -4.37 -11.19
N VAL A 422 -12.41 -4.05 -10.46
CA VAL A 422 -13.62 -3.43 -11.01
C VAL A 422 -13.76 -1.99 -10.52
N TRP A 423 -14.14 -1.10 -11.44
CA TRP A 423 -14.53 0.28 -11.14
C TRP A 423 -16.02 0.45 -11.46
N VAL A 424 -16.76 1.12 -10.60
CA VAL A 424 -18.17 1.47 -10.84
C VAL A 424 -18.23 2.95 -11.22
N THR A 425 -18.01 3.24 -12.50
CA THR A 425 -17.84 4.63 -12.98
C THR A 425 -19.15 5.40 -13.02
N GLU A 426 -20.29 4.70 -13.04
CA GLU A 426 -21.61 5.26 -12.83
C GLU A 426 -22.48 4.26 -12.08
N PHE A 427 -23.15 4.69 -11.00
CA PHE A 427 -24.24 3.90 -10.43
C PHE A 427 -25.32 4.73 -9.75
N ASN A 428 -26.52 4.16 -9.69
CA ASN A 428 -27.59 4.61 -8.82
C ASN A 428 -28.57 3.45 -8.52
N ASN A 429 -29.47 3.62 -7.54
CA ASN A 429 -30.49 2.62 -7.21
C ASN A 429 -31.71 2.78 -8.15
N GLY A 430 -31.56 2.29 -9.38
CA GLY A 430 -32.56 2.50 -10.43
C GLY A 430 -32.27 3.72 -11.31
N ALA A 431 -33.07 3.83 -12.38
CA ALA A 431 -33.15 4.98 -13.25
C ALA A 431 -34.56 5.15 -13.83
N ASN A 432 -34.79 6.20 -14.62
CA ASN A 432 -36.09 6.45 -15.27
C ASN A 432 -36.47 5.39 -16.33
N TRP A 433 -35.53 4.53 -16.74
CA TRP A 433 -35.76 3.40 -17.62
C TRP A 433 -35.84 2.05 -16.91
N THR A 434 -35.65 2.01 -15.59
CA THR A 434 -35.83 0.75 -14.85
C THR A 434 -37.31 0.52 -14.55
N ASP A 435 -37.78 -0.72 -14.74
CA ASP A 435 -39.15 -1.13 -14.44
C ASP A 435 -39.39 -1.09 -12.93
N ASN A 436 -39.64 0.10 -12.42
CA ASN A 436 -39.92 0.36 -11.03
C ASN A 436 -41.43 0.49 -10.93
N ALA A 437 -42.16 -0.59 -10.60
CA ALA A 437 -43.57 -0.39 -10.26
C ALA A 437 -43.75 0.57 -9.04
N HIS A 438 -42.66 0.98 -8.38
CA HIS A 438 -42.60 1.98 -7.32
C HIS A 438 -41.26 2.75 -7.33
N ASP A 439 -41.29 4.06 -7.54
CA ASP A 439 -40.13 4.94 -7.33
C ASP A 439 -39.77 5.02 -5.83
N PRO A 440 -38.47 5.02 -5.46
CA PRO A 440 -38.06 5.20 -4.08
C PRO A 440 -38.33 6.63 -3.60
N THR A 441 -38.59 6.78 -2.31
CA THR A 441 -38.45 8.10 -1.67
C THR A 441 -36.98 8.51 -1.60
N VAL A 442 -36.70 9.80 -1.37
CA VAL A 442 -35.33 10.31 -1.17
C VAL A 442 -34.57 9.58 -0.05
N THR A 443 -35.26 9.17 1.01
CA THR A 443 -34.67 8.40 2.12
C THR A 443 -34.36 6.97 1.70
N GLN A 444 -35.29 6.33 0.98
CA GLN A 444 -35.10 4.97 0.47
C GLN A 444 -33.91 4.90 -0.50
N ASN A 445 -33.76 5.90 -1.37
CA ASN A 445 -32.60 6.00 -2.24
C ASN A 445 -31.30 6.16 -1.45
N ARG A 446 -31.27 7.08 -0.47
CA ARG A 446 -30.12 7.26 0.43
C ARG A 446 -29.71 5.94 1.10
N ASP A 447 -30.65 5.20 1.68
CA ASP A 447 -30.36 3.97 2.40
C ASP A 447 -29.80 2.88 1.47
N CYS A 448 -30.34 2.75 0.26
CA CYS A 448 -29.81 1.81 -0.73
C CYS A 448 -28.39 2.19 -1.20
N ILE A 449 -28.14 3.47 -1.48
CA ILE A 449 -26.79 3.93 -1.87
C ILE A 449 -25.79 3.73 -0.73
N GLU A 450 -26.16 4.04 0.52
CA GLU A 450 -25.29 3.80 1.68
C GLU A 450 -24.93 2.32 1.84
N ALA A 451 -25.90 1.42 1.66
CA ALA A 451 -25.63 -0.02 1.72
C ALA A 451 -24.71 -0.49 0.57
N MET A 452 -24.90 0.04 -0.65
CA MET A 452 -24.04 -0.28 -1.79
C MET A 452 -22.60 0.20 -1.59
N ILE A 453 -22.38 1.44 -1.13
CA ILE A 453 -21.02 1.97 -0.92
C ILE A 453 -20.29 1.26 0.23
N ASN A 454 -20.99 0.96 1.33
CA ASN A 454 -20.42 0.20 2.43
C ASN A 454 -19.99 -1.20 2.00
N MET A 455 -20.76 -1.84 1.10
CA MET A 455 -20.37 -3.10 0.50
C MET A 455 -19.10 -2.95 -0.36
N MET A 456 -19.06 -1.96 -1.26
CA MET A 456 -17.92 -1.72 -2.14
C MET A 456 -16.64 -1.38 -1.37
N ASP A 457 -16.75 -0.62 -0.28
CA ASP A 457 -15.63 -0.30 0.60
C ASP A 457 -14.97 -1.54 1.21
N GLY A 458 -15.77 -2.56 1.53
CA GLY A 458 -15.27 -3.82 2.08
C GLY A 458 -14.64 -4.78 1.07
N GLN A 459 -14.59 -4.44 -0.23
CA GLN A 459 -14.04 -5.32 -1.27
C GLN A 459 -12.74 -4.77 -1.88
N ASP A 460 -11.61 -5.43 -1.65
CA ASP A 460 -10.30 -4.99 -2.13
C ASP A 460 -10.17 -4.98 -3.67
N TRP A 461 -10.96 -5.81 -4.35
CA TRP A 461 -11.01 -5.89 -5.81
C TRP A 461 -11.96 -4.87 -6.47
N ILE A 462 -12.70 -4.09 -5.66
CA ILE A 462 -13.45 -2.92 -6.11
C ILE A 462 -12.62 -1.69 -5.74
N GLU A 463 -12.01 -1.06 -6.73
CA GLU A 463 -11.07 0.02 -6.45
C GLU A 463 -11.77 1.38 -6.35
N ARG A 464 -12.78 1.65 -7.18
CA ARG A 464 -13.39 2.98 -7.27
C ARG A 464 -14.86 2.94 -7.63
N TYR A 465 -15.63 3.91 -7.13
CA TYR A 465 -17.03 4.10 -7.49
C TYR A 465 -17.41 5.59 -7.57
N SER A 466 -18.42 5.89 -8.39
CA SER A 466 -18.97 7.22 -8.57
C SER A 466 -20.49 7.17 -8.71
N VAL A 467 -21.21 7.76 -7.76
CA VAL A 467 -22.66 7.89 -7.85
C VAL A 467 -23.00 8.85 -9.00
N TYR A 468 -23.92 8.44 -9.87
CA TYR A 468 -24.37 9.27 -10.99
C TYR A 468 -25.56 10.12 -10.56
N SER A 469 -25.43 11.43 -10.69
CA SER A 469 -26.36 12.39 -10.10
C SER A 469 -27.50 12.79 -11.02
N ALA A 470 -27.41 12.65 -12.34
CA ALA A 470 -28.37 13.25 -13.26
C ALA A 470 -29.59 12.36 -13.59
N VAL A 471 -30.14 11.64 -12.61
CA VAL A 471 -31.30 10.73 -12.83
C VAL A 471 -32.39 10.99 -11.81
N GLU A 472 -33.49 11.61 -12.25
CA GLU A 472 -34.72 11.87 -11.47
C GLU A 472 -34.54 12.65 -10.15
N TRP A 473 -35.50 13.51 -9.81
CA TRP A 473 -35.36 14.47 -8.70
C TRP A 473 -35.05 13.83 -7.34
N PHE A 474 -35.42 12.56 -7.13
CA PHE A 474 -35.22 11.84 -5.87
C PHE A 474 -33.95 10.97 -5.82
N ARG A 475 -33.21 10.83 -6.94
CA ARG A 475 -31.88 10.17 -6.98
C ARG A 475 -30.73 11.14 -7.28
N GLN A 476 -31.05 12.41 -7.51
CA GLN A 476 -30.09 13.47 -7.77
C GLN A 476 -29.25 13.87 -6.56
N ILE A 477 -28.09 14.48 -6.82
CA ILE A 477 -27.24 15.05 -5.77
C ILE A 477 -27.85 16.33 -5.19
N TYR A 478 -28.37 17.20 -6.05
CA TYR A 478 -29.04 18.44 -5.66
C TYR A 478 -30.54 18.35 -5.92
N TYR A 479 -31.34 19.02 -5.10
CA TYR A 479 -32.71 19.35 -5.49
C TYR A 479 -32.69 20.40 -6.61
N ASP A 480 -33.73 20.43 -7.46
CA ASP A 480 -33.90 21.46 -8.50
C ASP A 480 -33.85 22.91 -7.96
N GLY A 481 -34.30 23.10 -6.71
CA GLY A 481 -34.26 24.39 -5.99
C GLY A 481 -32.92 24.72 -5.32
N GLY A 482 -31.92 23.85 -5.46
CA GLY A 482 -30.63 23.92 -4.78
C GLY A 482 -30.59 23.19 -3.43
N GLY A 483 -29.37 22.93 -2.94
CA GLY A 483 -29.11 22.19 -1.71
C GLY A 483 -29.05 20.67 -1.93
N PHE A 484 -28.33 19.98 -1.04
CA PHE A 484 -28.12 18.52 -1.14
C PHE A 484 -29.37 17.72 -0.80
N THR A 485 -29.59 16.64 -1.55
CA THR A 485 -30.50 15.57 -1.13
C THR A 485 -29.90 14.81 0.06
N PRO A 486 -30.70 14.04 0.83
CA PRO A 486 -30.18 13.19 1.91
C PRO A 486 -29.10 12.21 1.44
N MET A 487 -29.23 11.67 0.22
CA MET A 487 -28.23 10.80 -0.39
C MET A 487 -26.92 11.55 -0.63
N ALA A 488 -26.96 12.76 -1.17
CA ALA A 488 -25.77 13.57 -1.38
C ALA A 488 -25.06 13.96 -0.09
N GLN A 489 -25.82 14.35 0.94
CA GLN A 489 -25.25 14.66 2.24
C GLN A 489 -24.54 13.42 2.84
N MET A 490 -25.19 12.25 2.78
CA MET A 490 -24.58 10.99 3.20
C MET A 490 -23.32 10.69 2.37
N TYR A 491 -23.38 10.81 1.05
CA TYR A 491 -22.24 10.55 0.16
C TYR A 491 -21.07 11.51 0.43
N LYS A 492 -21.36 12.78 0.70
CA LYS A 492 -20.34 13.78 1.09
C LYS A 492 -19.65 13.41 2.40
N ASP A 493 -20.43 13.02 3.41
CA ASP A 493 -19.95 12.73 4.76
C ASP A 493 -19.27 11.35 4.87
N HIS A 494 -19.55 10.44 3.93
CA HIS A 494 -18.97 9.12 3.87
C HIS A 494 -17.45 9.16 3.68
N VAL A 495 -16.71 8.47 4.55
CA VAL A 495 -15.25 8.36 4.51
C VAL A 495 -14.88 7.00 3.90
N ALA A 496 -14.52 7.01 2.63
CA ALA A 496 -14.13 5.79 1.90
C ALA A 496 -12.64 5.45 2.14
N PRO A 497 -12.25 4.16 2.09
CA PRO A 497 -10.86 3.73 2.16
C PRO A 497 -10.10 4.05 0.88
N ILE A 498 -8.77 3.91 0.92
CA ILE A 498 -7.88 4.02 -0.24
C ILE A 498 -8.32 3.04 -1.36
N ALA A 499 -8.25 3.52 -2.60
CA ALA A 499 -8.74 2.82 -3.79
C ALA A 499 -7.87 1.65 -4.24
N TYR A 500 -6.55 1.81 -4.14
CA TYR A 500 -5.60 0.85 -4.68
C TYR A 500 -4.82 0.17 -3.56
N GLN A 501 -4.60 -1.13 -3.72
CA GLN A 501 -3.67 -1.89 -2.89
C GLN A 501 -2.41 -2.16 -3.70
N GLN A 502 -1.24 -1.85 -3.14
CA GLN A 502 0.02 -2.12 -3.83
C GLN A 502 0.17 -3.60 -4.14
N GLU A 503 0.24 -3.94 -5.41
CA GLU A 503 0.75 -5.23 -5.84
C GLU A 503 2.26 -5.32 -5.65
N VAL A 504 2.72 -6.30 -4.87
CA VAL A 504 4.13 -6.66 -4.88
C VAL A 504 4.44 -7.48 -6.14
N PRO A 505 5.45 -7.10 -6.94
CA PRO A 505 5.84 -7.81 -8.16
C PRO A 505 6.07 -9.31 -7.91
N ASN A 506 5.58 -10.17 -8.81
CA ASN A 506 5.96 -11.57 -8.81
C ASN A 506 6.85 -11.80 -10.03
N SER A 507 8.12 -12.10 -9.79
CA SER A 507 9.12 -12.40 -10.81
C SER A 507 8.96 -13.83 -11.38
N GLY A 508 8.13 -14.66 -10.75
CA GLY A 508 8.04 -16.09 -11.04
C GLY A 508 9.11 -16.92 -10.33
N ALA A 509 9.85 -16.34 -9.38
CA ALA A 509 10.80 -17.06 -8.53
C ALA A 509 10.11 -18.10 -7.63
N ALA A 510 10.84 -19.16 -7.27
CA ALA A 510 10.32 -20.29 -6.49
C ALA A 510 9.95 -19.95 -5.04
N ALA A 511 10.40 -18.81 -4.52
CA ALA A 511 10.17 -18.36 -3.15
C ALA A 511 9.33 -17.10 -3.13
N ALA A 512 8.37 -16.97 -2.19
CA ALA A 512 7.57 -15.74 -2.05
C ALA A 512 8.45 -14.57 -1.60
N ALA A 513 9.32 -14.82 -0.63
CA ALA A 513 10.38 -13.91 -0.20
C ALA A 513 11.57 -14.74 0.31
N LYS A 514 12.77 -14.15 0.23
CA LYS A 514 14.01 -14.79 0.65
C LYS A 514 14.96 -13.74 1.18
N PHE A 515 15.60 -13.98 2.32
CA PHE A 515 16.57 -13.02 2.85
C PHE A 515 17.82 -13.75 3.31
N PHE A 516 18.94 -13.45 2.67
CA PHE A 516 20.27 -13.90 3.08
C PHE A 516 20.89 -12.98 4.13
N PHE A 517 20.42 -11.74 4.22
CA PHE A 517 20.95 -10.70 5.11
C PHE A 517 22.43 -10.35 4.85
N GLU A 518 22.90 -10.47 3.61
CA GLU A 518 24.27 -10.17 3.23
C GLU A 518 24.45 -8.65 3.03
N GLY A 519 24.53 -7.92 4.15
CA GLY A 519 24.78 -6.48 4.19
C GLY A 519 23.56 -5.57 4.05
N ASP A 520 22.37 -6.10 3.73
CA ASP A 520 21.09 -5.38 3.81
C ASP A 520 19.91 -6.29 4.20
N PHE A 521 18.70 -5.73 4.28
CA PHE A 521 17.47 -6.46 4.65
C PHE A 521 16.57 -6.78 3.44
N ARG A 522 17.08 -6.69 2.21
CA ARG A 522 16.27 -6.81 1.00
C ARG A 522 15.85 -8.24 0.72
N ASP A 523 14.73 -8.36 0.01
CA ASP A 523 14.23 -9.61 -0.52
C ASP A 523 15.07 -10.07 -1.73
N ASP A 524 15.89 -11.08 -1.51
CA ASP A 524 16.74 -11.76 -2.48
C ASP A 524 15.96 -12.67 -3.45
N SER A 525 14.65 -12.88 -3.25
CA SER A 525 13.84 -13.70 -4.16
C SER A 525 13.67 -13.04 -5.54
N GLY A 526 13.86 -11.72 -5.62
CA GLY A 526 13.58 -10.92 -6.81
C GLY A 526 12.12 -10.47 -6.94
N ASN A 527 11.26 -10.80 -5.96
CA ASN A 527 9.86 -10.34 -5.92
C ASN A 527 9.70 -8.95 -5.27
N GLY A 528 10.71 -8.47 -4.54
CA GLY A 528 10.66 -7.15 -3.92
C GLY A 528 9.74 -7.09 -2.70
N ASN A 529 9.54 -8.22 -2.00
CA ASN A 529 8.85 -8.28 -0.71
C ASN A 529 9.73 -7.76 0.44
N ASN A 530 10.33 -6.58 0.26
CA ASN A 530 11.23 -5.97 1.23
C ASN A 530 10.49 -5.67 2.55
N PRO A 531 11.10 -5.95 3.72
CA PRO A 531 10.55 -5.61 5.01
C PRO A 531 10.63 -4.11 5.31
N LEU A 532 9.66 -3.61 6.05
CA LEU A 532 9.86 -2.44 6.89
C LEU A 532 10.67 -2.86 8.12
N VAL A 533 11.71 -2.10 8.44
CA VAL A 533 12.64 -2.36 9.55
C VAL A 533 12.21 -1.51 10.75
N TYR A 534 12.07 -2.11 11.93
CA TYR A 534 11.74 -1.41 13.17
C TYR A 534 12.80 -1.67 14.24
N GLY A 535 13.09 -0.65 15.04
CA GLY A 535 14.19 -0.67 16.00
C GLY A 535 15.53 -0.39 15.31
N THR A 536 16.60 -0.99 15.84
CA THR A 536 17.96 -0.96 15.25
C THR A 536 18.54 -2.37 15.08
N PRO A 537 17.83 -3.29 14.38
CA PRO A 537 18.31 -4.64 14.18
C PRO A 537 19.65 -4.63 13.42
N LYS A 538 20.49 -5.60 13.73
CA LYS A 538 21.84 -5.68 13.18
C LYS A 538 21.96 -6.84 12.21
N ILE A 539 22.93 -6.74 11.31
CA ILE A 539 23.39 -7.87 10.52
C ILE A 539 24.65 -8.41 11.20
N GLN A 540 24.65 -9.70 11.54
CA GLN A 540 25.73 -10.36 12.23
C GLN A 540 26.30 -11.51 11.38
N SER A 541 27.62 -11.47 11.16
CA SER A 541 28.34 -12.53 10.46
C SER A 541 28.61 -13.75 11.35
N GLY A 542 28.79 -14.91 10.71
CA GLY A 542 29.21 -16.15 11.39
C GLY A 542 28.10 -17.19 11.57
N THR A 543 27.12 -17.20 10.67
CA THR A 543 26.05 -18.20 10.64
C THR A 543 26.43 -19.41 9.77
N PRO A 544 25.70 -20.54 9.84
CA PRO A 544 25.90 -21.68 8.95
C PRO A 544 25.69 -21.38 7.46
N SER A 545 25.04 -20.26 7.11
CA SER A 545 24.63 -19.90 5.75
C SER A 545 25.06 -18.51 5.28
N GLY A 546 25.88 -17.79 6.05
CA GLY A 546 26.28 -16.40 5.74
C GLY A 546 26.10 -15.46 6.93
N ASP A 547 25.50 -14.30 6.69
CA ASP A 547 25.08 -13.33 7.70
C ASP A 547 23.66 -13.64 8.25
N ALA A 548 23.28 -13.02 9.38
CA ALA A 548 21.95 -13.15 9.99
C ALA A 548 21.40 -11.81 10.48
N LEU A 549 20.07 -11.71 10.49
CA LEU A 549 19.34 -10.72 11.25
C LEU A 549 19.49 -10.99 12.75
N PHE A 550 20.11 -10.06 13.46
CA PHE A 550 20.20 -10.04 14.92
C PHE A 550 19.10 -9.13 15.49
N LEU A 551 18.28 -9.69 16.37
CA LEU A 551 17.22 -9.02 17.11
C LEU A 551 17.54 -8.98 18.60
N ASP A 552 17.52 -7.80 19.20
CA ASP A 552 17.91 -7.59 20.60
C ASP A 552 16.89 -8.07 21.65
N GLY A 553 15.67 -8.43 21.20
CA GLY A 553 14.58 -8.90 22.05
C GLY A 553 13.77 -7.80 22.74
N SER A 554 14.01 -6.53 22.42
CA SER A 554 13.33 -5.37 23.00
C SER A 554 12.33 -4.75 22.02
N ASP A 555 12.83 -4.15 20.94
CA ASP A 555 12.03 -3.42 19.95
C ASP A 555 12.41 -3.70 18.49
N ASP A 556 13.43 -4.52 18.26
CA ASP A 556 13.87 -4.93 16.93
C ASP A 556 12.91 -5.94 16.29
N TYR A 557 12.40 -5.63 15.09
CA TYR A 557 11.67 -6.58 14.25
C TYR A 557 11.59 -6.14 12.79
N LEU A 558 11.25 -7.07 11.91
CA LEU A 558 10.93 -6.79 10.51
C LEU A 558 9.44 -7.01 10.25
N ARG A 559 8.82 -6.13 9.46
CA ARG A 559 7.44 -6.30 8.97
C ARG A 559 7.45 -6.52 7.46
N LEU A 560 7.05 -7.71 7.04
CA LEU A 560 6.92 -8.11 5.64
C LEU A 560 5.59 -7.62 5.03
N PRO A 561 5.53 -7.45 3.69
CA PRO A 561 4.28 -7.21 2.99
C PRO A 561 3.29 -8.37 3.17
N PRO A 562 1.98 -8.11 3.36
CA PRO A 562 0.93 -9.13 3.54
C PRO A 562 0.95 -10.30 2.56
N LYS A 563 1.37 -10.06 1.31
CA LYS A 563 1.39 -11.04 0.23
C LYS A 563 2.28 -12.26 0.53
N VAL A 564 3.26 -12.15 1.43
CA VAL A 564 4.09 -13.31 1.84
C VAL A 564 3.27 -14.41 2.52
N ALA A 565 2.08 -14.09 3.02
CA ALA A 565 1.15 -15.04 3.63
C ALA A 565 -0.02 -15.45 2.70
N ALA A 566 -0.10 -14.90 1.48
CA ALA A 566 -1.22 -15.10 0.56
C ALA A 566 -1.01 -16.32 -0.36
N ALA A 567 -0.80 -17.49 0.24
CA ALA A 567 -0.61 -18.74 -0.50
C ALA A 567 -1.44 -19.90 0.08
N GLY A 568 -1.99 -20.73 -0.80
CA GLY A 568 -2.76 -21.93 -0.43
C GLY A 568 -1.89 -23.07 0.11
N ASP A 569 -0.68 -23.24 -0.44
CA ASP A 569 0.39 -24.07 0.11
C ASP A 569 1.49 -23.15 0.68
N PHE A 570 2.14 -23.55 1.78
CA PHE A 570 3.03 -22.66 2.53
C PHE A 570 4.28 -23.38 3.02
N THR A 571 5.44 -22.77 2.78
CA THR A 571 6.70 -23.22 3.37
C THR A 571 7.39 -22.07 4.07
N PHE A 572 7.72 -22.24 5.34
CA PHE A 572 8.69 -21.41 6.06
C PHE A 572 9.93 -22.24 6.37
N ALA A 573 11.12 -21.73 6.08
CA ALA A 573 12.37 -22.31 6.52
C ALA A 573 13.34 -21.24 7.01
N ALA A 574 14.06 -21.52 8.08
CA ALA A 574 15.09 -20.63 8.59
C ALA A 574 16.16 -21.36 9.38
N TRP A 575 17.40 -20.86 9.32
CA TRP A 575 18.36 -21.07 10.41
C TRP A 575 18.05 -20.09 11.53
N VAL A 576 17.85 -20.60 12.74
CA VAL A 576 17.52 -19.77 13.92
C VAL A 576 18.50 -20.09 15.04
N LYS A 577 19.05 -19.05 15.67
CA LYS A 577 19.75 -19.17 16.95
C LYS A 577 18.95 -18.43 18.02
N TRP A 578 18.35 -19.22 18.91
CA TRP A 578 17.55 -18.71 20.02
C TRP A 578 18.41 -18.62 21.27
N ASP A 579 18.68 -17.43 21.81
CA ASP A 579 19.48 -17.28 23.04
C ASP A 579 18.67 -17.47 24.33
N GLY A 580 17.46 -18.03 24.21
CA GLY A 580 16.54 -18.22 25.33
C GLY A 580 15.62 -17.02 25.54
N GLY A 581 14.94 -16.99 26.68
CA GLY A 581 14.00 -15.92 27.03
C GLY A 581 12.67 -16.45 27.56
N GLY A 582 11.68 -15.56 27.59
CA GLY A 582 10.32 -15.89 27.99
C GLY A 582 9.61 -16.80 26.98
N ASN A 583 8.57 -17.50 27.45
CA ASN A 583 7.70 -18.25 26.56
C ASN A 583 7.04 -17.29 25.55
N TRP A 584 6.70 -17.81 24.37
CA TRP A 584 5.95 -17.10 23.34
C TRP A 584 6.70 -15.97 22.62
N GLN A 585 8.03 -16.00 22.59
CA GLN A 585 8.79 -15.25 21.58
C GLN A 585 8.41 -15.73 20.16
N ARG A 586 8.62 -14.90 19.13
CA ARG A 586 8.22 -15.24 17.75
C ARG A 586 9.44 -15.33 16.84
N ILE A 587 9.48 -16.38 16.03
CA ILE A 587 10.36 -16.44 14.85
C ILE A 587 9.66 -15.65 13.74
N PHE A 588 8.42 -16.03 13.43
CA PHE A 588 7.50 -15.22 12.63
C PHE A 588 6.09 -15.25 13.23
N ASP A 589 5.28 -14.23 12.95
CA ASP A 589 3.86 -14.13 13.32
C ASP A 589 3.09 -13.34 12.27
N PHE A 590 2.20 -14.01 11.54
CA PHE A 590 1.38 -13.41 10.47
C PHE A 590 -0.10 -13.47 10.84
N GLY A 591 -0.82 -12.36 10.82
CA GLY A 591 -2.24 -12.36 11.16
C GLY A 591 -2.94 -11.00 11.07
N THR A 592 -4.17 -10.98 11.57
CA THR A 592 -4.98 -9.76 11.75
C THR A 592 -5.21 -9.43 13.22
N GLY A 593 -4.91 -10.37 14.12
CA GLY A 593 -5.06 -10.23 15.57
C GLY A 593 -5.07 -11.60 16.24
N THR A 594 -5.64 -11.68 17.44
CA THR A 594 -5.66 -12.91 18.27
C THR A 594 -6.73 -13.93 17.87
N SER A 595 -7.52 -13.64 16.84
CA SER A 595 -8.52 -14.58 16.29
C SER A 595 -8.03 -15.28 15.02
N ASN A 596 -7.18 -14.62 14.23
CA ASN A 596 -6.68 -15.12 12.96
C ASN A 596 -5.17 -14.88 12.86
N TYR A 597 -4.40 -15.97 12.93
CA TYR A 597 -2.94 -15.91 12.90
C TYR A 597 -2.31 -17.24 12.47
N VAL A 598 -1.08 -17.15 12.00
CA VAL A 598 -0.14 -18.26 11.82
C VAL A 598 1.22 -17.84 12.35
N PHE A 599 1.82 -18.63 13.24
CA PHE A 599 3.12 -18.29 13.83
C PHE A 599 3.98 -19.52 14.12
N LEU A 600 5.29 -19.28 14.29
CA LEU A 600 6.25 -20.23 14.83
C LEU A 600 6.96 -19.62 16.06
N THR A 601 6.95 -20.34 17.19
CA THR A 601 7.60 -19.93 18.44
C THR A 601 8.66 -20.94 18.89
N PRO A 602 9.87 -20.51 19.30
CA PRO A 602 10.93 -21.42 19.71
C PRO A 602 10.61 -22.15 21.03
N ASN A 603 9.74 -21.56 21.86
CA ASN A 603 9.26 -22.14 23.11
C ASN A 603 7.89 -21.58 23.53
N SER A 604 6.86 -22.41 23.52
CA SER A 604 5.49 -22.12 23.94
C SER A 604 5.21 -22.41 25.42
N GLY A 605 6.25 -22.49 26.28
CA GLY A 605 6.14 -23.04 27.64
C GLY A 605 6.38 -24.54 27.73
N GLY A 606 7.11 -25.09 26.76
CA GLY A 606 7.49 -26.51 26.75
C GLY A 606 7.68 -27.10 25.36
N ASN A 607 7.34 -26.38 24.28
CA ASN A 607 7.47 -26.88 22.90
C ASN A 607 7.97 -25.80 21.93
N LEU A 608 8.76 -26.19 20.93
CA LEU A 608 8.77 -25.48 19.65
C LEU A 608 7.40 -25.72 19.00
N ARG A 609 6.68 -24.65 18.69
CA ARG A 609 5.30 -24.75 18.22
C ARG A 609 5.07 -23.92 16.96
N PHE A 610 4.57 -24.59 15.93
CA PHE A 610 3.83 -23.94 14.86
C PHE A 610 2.34 -24.00 15.19
N THR A 611 1.64 -22.90 14.95
CA THR A 611 0.18 -22.84 15.09
C THR A 611 -0.41 -22.05 13.94
N ILE A 612 -1.59 -22.47 13.47
CA ILE A 612 -2.48 -21.69 12.61
C ILE A 612 -3.91 -21.69 13.18
N ARG A 613 -4.59 -20.53 13.07
CA ARG A 613 -5.96 -20.32 13.54
C ARG A 613 -6.69 -19.35 12.62
N ASN A 614 -7.89 -19.72 12.17
CA ASN A 614 -8.80 -18.84 11.42
C ASN A 614 -10.17 -18.90 12.08
N ASN A 615 -10.34 -18.11 13.13
CA ASN A 615 -11.43 -18.27 14.09
C ASN A 615 -11.46 -19.71 14.67
N GLY A 616 -12.22 -19.96 15.75
CA GLY A 616 -12.32 -21.32 16.32
C GLY A 616 -11.03 -21.83 16.97
N THR A 617 -10.69 -23.10 16.76
CA THR A 617 -9.61 -23.82 17.47
C THR A 617 -8.29 -23.79 16.70
N GLU A 618 -7.17 -23.66 17.43
CA GLU A 618 -5.82 -23.75 16.87
C GLU A 618 -5.52 -25.13 16.28
N GLN A 619 -4.85 -25.16 15.14
CA GLN A 619 -4.22 -26.35 14.58
C GLN A 619 -2.71 -26.22 14.75
N GLN A 620 -2.04 -27.26 15.24
CA GLN A 620 -0.69 -27.15 15.78
C GLN A 620 0.24 -28.25 15.29
N LEU A 621 1.53 -27.92 15.23
CA LEU A 621 2.62 -28.88 15.17
C LEU A 621 3.55 -28.59 16.34
N ASN A 622 3.97 -29.62 17.08
CA ASN A 622 4.75 -29.47 18.30
C ASN A 622 5.95 -30.41 18.36
N THR A 623 7.06 -29.93 18.90
CA THR A 623 8.22 -30.75 19.29
C THR A 623 8.92 -30.11 20.48
N SER A 624 9.96 -30.74 21.02
CA SER A 624 10.79 -30.16 22.08
C SER A 624 11.28 -28.74 21.72
N PRO A 625 11.43 -27.83 22.71
CA PRO A 625 11.90 -26.46 22.48
C PRO A 625 13.24 -26.42 21.77
N LEU A 626 13.53 -25.30 21.10
CA LEU A 626 14.86 -25.06 20.55
C LEU A 626 15.92 -25.04 21.66
N ALA A 627 17.12 -25.53 21.35
CA ALA A 627 18.25 -25.44 22.28
C ALA A 627 18.78 -24.00 22.31
N THR A 628 19.03 -23.50 23.51
CA THR A 628 19.58 -22.15 23.71
C THR A 628 20.99 -22.01 23.15
N GLY A 629 21.26 -20.90 22.46
CA GLY A 629 22.58 -20.52 21.96
C GLY A 629 23.11 -21.36 20.81
N ALA A 630 22.29 -22.24 20.23
CA ALA A 630 22.66 -23.14 19.15
C ALA A 630 21.88 -22.82 17.87
N TRP A 631 22.60 -22.74 16.75
CA TRP A 631 22.00 -22.66 15.43
C TRP A 631 21.19 -23.93 15.12
N THR A 632 19.92 -23.73 14.79
CA THR A 632 18.98 -24.80 14.46
C THR A 632 18.24 -24.44 13.19
N HIS A 633 18.25 -25.33 12.20
CA HIS A 633 17.39 -25.17 11.04
C HIS A 633 15.97 -25.61 11.39
N VAL A 634 14.99 -24.74 11.25
CA VAL A 634 13.56 -25.05 11.40
C VAL A 634 12.87 -24.90 10.06
N ALA A 635 11.92 -25.78 9.76
CA ALA A 635 11.05 -25.59 8.63
C ALA A 635 9.63 -26.09 8.92
N VAL A 636 8.64 -25.46 8.33
CA VAL A 636 7.23 -25.89 8.33
C VAL A 636 6.74 -25.91 6.90
N THR A 637 6.11 -27.00 6.49
CA THR A 637 5.44 -27.12 5.18
C THR A 637 3.96 -27.42 5.39
N LEU A 638 3.09 -26.71 4.69
CA LEU A 638 1.67 -27.00 4.52
C LEU A 638 1.44 -27.33 3.04
N SER A 639 1.00 -28.55 2.75
CA SER A 639 0.63 -28.96 1.41
C SER A 639 -0.67 -29.75 1.45
N GLY A 640 -1.70 -29.25 0.75
CA GLY A 640 -3.07 -29.71 0.96
C GLY A 640 -3.46 -29.63 2.44
N ASN A 641 -3.98 -30.73 3.00
CA ASN A 641 -4.36 -30.78 4.41
C ASN A 641 -3.26 -31.30 5.35
N THR A 642 -2.00 -31.34 4.91
CA THR A 642 -0.89 -31.92 5.69
C THR A 642 0.10 -30.84 6.11
N GLY A 643 0.25 -30.64 7.41
CA GLY A 643 1.31 -29.83 7.99
C GLY A 643 2.45 -30.69 8.50
N THR A 644 3.70 -30.30 8.24
CA THR A 644 4.90 -31.00 8.74
C THR A 644 5.91 -30.01 9.30
N LEU A 645 6.40 -30.28 10.52
CA LEU A 645 7.44 -29.51 11.21
C LEU A 645 8.76 -30.28 11.14
N TYR A 646 9.82 -29.59 10.73
CA TYR A 646 11.17 -30.11 10.60
C TYR A 646 12.14 -29.36 11.52
N VAL A 647 13.06 -30.09 12.12
CA VAL A 647 14.19 -29.54 12.87
C VAL A 647 15.48 -30.23 12.41
N ASN A 648 16.44 -29.43 11.94
CA ASN A 648 17.69 -29.87 11.30
C ASN A 648 17.45 -30.88 10.17
N GLY A 649 16.42 -30.61 9.36
CA GLY A 649 16.02 -31.45 8.22
C GLY A 649 15.29 -32.74 8.57
N ALA A 650 15.15 -33.09 9.85
CA ALA A 650 14.38 -34.25 10.29
C ALA A 650 12.93 -33.86 10.61
N VAL A 651 11.97 -34.65 10.13
CA VAL A 651 10.55 -34.54 10.52
C VAL A 651 10.44 -34.73 12.03
N LYS A 652 9.73 -33.83 12.70
CA LYS A 652 9.45 -33.87 14.14
C LYS A 652 7.98 -34.06 14.46
N ASP A 653 7.10 -33.51 13.64
CA ASP A 653 5.66 -33.68 13.78
C ASP A 653 4.99 -33.56 12.41
N THR A 654 3.91 -34.32 12.22
CA THR A 654 3.07 -34.27 11.03
C THR A 654 1.63 -34.40 11.48
N GLN A 655 0.80 -33.41 11.16
CA GLN A 655 -0.62 -33.37 11.55
C GLN A 655 -1.50 -32.95 10.38
N SER A 656 -2.79 -33.22 10.50
CA SER A 656 -3.78 -32.64 9.60
C SER A 656 -3.93 -31.15 9.90
N ILE A 657 -3.50 -30.30 8.98
CA ILE A 657 -3.69 -28.85 9.02
C ILE A 657 -4.58 -28.49 7.84
N THR A 658 -5.82 -28.11 8.11
CA THR A 658 -6.84 -27.81 7.08
C THR A 658 -7.05 -26.31 6.88
N ILE A 659 -6.35 -25.47 7.63
CA ILE A 659 -6.38 -24.02 7.47
C ILE A 659 -5.17 -23.64 6.62
N ASN A 660 -5.43 -22.90 5.54
CA ASN A 660 -4.40 -22.35 4.69
C ASN A 660 -4.05 -20.91 5.13
N PRO A 661 -2.80 -20.46 4.94
CA PRO A 661 -2.40 -19.11 5.32
C PRO A 661 -3.14 -17.99 4.57
N ASP A 662 -3.53 -18.21 3.31
CA ASP A 662 -4.34 -17.24 2.56
C ASP A 662 -5.70 -16.94 3.22
N ALA A 663 -6.31 -17.93 3.86
CA ALA A 663 -7.57 -17.81 4.58
C ALA A 663 -7.47 -16.97 5.87
N ILE A 664 -6.25 -16.67 6.34
CA ILE A 664 -6.01 -15.82 7.52
C ILE A 664 -6.28 -14.34 7.20
N GLY A 665 -6.14 -13.95 5.92
CA GLY A 665 -6.24 -12.55 5.50
C GLY A 665 -5.23 -11.65 6.22
N ALA A 666 -4.01 -12.16 6.44
CA ALA A 666 -3.01 -11.49 7.27
C ALA A 666 -2.71 -10.07 6.77
N THR A 667 -2.81 -9.07 7.64
CA THR A 667 -2.46 -7.66 7.33
C THR A 667 -1.19 -7.21 8.06
N ARG A 668 -0.70 -8.05 8.98
CA ARG A 668 0.52 -7.87 9.75
C ARG A 668 1.35 -9.14 9.63
N CYS A 669 2.51 -9.04 8.97
CA CYS A 669 3.43 -10.17 8.83
C CYS A 669 4.76 -9.81 9.48
N TYR A 670 5.07 -10.35 10.65
CA TYR A 670 6.26 -10.01 11.42
C TYR A 670 7.30 -11.11 11.43
N LEU A 671 8.57 -10.71 11.49
CA LEU A 671 9.69 -11.53 11.93
C LEU A 671 10.18 -10.96 13.27
N GLY A 672 10.21 -11.79 14.32
CA GLY A 672 10.67 -11.37 15.65
C GLY A 672 9.64 -10.70 16.57
N LYS A 673 8.40 -10.47 16.11
CA LYS A 673 7.31 -9.83 16.88
C LYS A 673 6.03 -10.65 16.86
N SER A 674 5.15 -10.43 17.85
CA SER A 674 3.78 -10.94 17.93
C SER A 674 2.74 -9.83 17.72
#